data_AF-A0AB32TMI1-F1
#
_entry.id   AF-A0AB32TMI1-F1
#
_cell.length_a   1.000
_cell.length_b   1.000
_cell.length_c   1.000
_cell.angle_alpha   90.00
_cell.angle_beta   90.00
_cell.angle_gamma   90.00
#
_symmetry.space_group_name_H-M   'P 1'
#
loop_
_entity.id
_entity.type
_entity.pdbx_description
1 polymer ?
#
loop_
_entity_poly.entity_id
_entity_poly.type
_entity_poly.pdbx_seq_one_letter_code
_entity_poly.pdbx_strand_id
1 'polypeptide(L)'
;MHKTVLCKDECEQYLKNCSDKCPFCSYTSMPQIMLYHIKNHLQRAVQHHDFTIVKCGLKCRKKSHFHCCYCSVIVLTRENILNHIARQHAFSTHPQTSAVLQTKPGSSSVQDSQPQSSSTQQTQPQVTSAMQAQPQSSAQQTQPQMTSVRQAQPQSSAQQTQPQVTSVRQAQPQSSAQQTQPQVTSVRQAQPQSSAQQTQPQVTSVRQAQPQSSAQQTQPQVTSVRQAQCQSSAQQTQPQMTSVKQKQAQSPSVHPLQSLPKLSAKKTATCSQCNVTLLAKNLRTHIQRQHTDRVNAMTPEKHLRSQCIDGKIGIFAVEKAFHGQAIPIHVIKNTWGPNFRSACELDQCISNAEYAHITGILPFECCHVQSLCFCKQIEESNFALTENSLSQLVQEKWFGEARKIQLLKLQREANVAETPLSFHVTVGSSSTKCFISVFEPTVSYYSRMGRVMVTYDKKKNNWHCPCAKPRQSCIHKATAKWHLFQTIPQLFKRLKCSEVSNTVHEDDDACCHDSYPPNSATVKKMMEDMLEHKKIPVKLQQDILQKSKHAFPKHLVPEEVECRLCKGVLSDPVLITCRAKIVSFNGLIQGVSTYYKLCHKCNHIYRYQEWQDGLHNFNDHVILTLHLCLVLRNSLQNHTAVGRVVRIIEATEGESLPKGDLIMQAYLHFEALCDLDYMYSCVSCGYSPSTVIMDLHKKGVFSIPVSEIPSPPLDYDGHVDIEQFWNAVAMDVISRGFYPSGKENPFKISPSYHYWSPWIGPKTRGSTMVLNTENAKVHSLDGGIDMDVPLTEERLGDELLHLKIADLKKLCRQCGVDNVGSKMDLVLRLRDKMSNRVTYNKVFEKIWGASGGVGVIMCPCGIVYSIKFNLRAESPRDFTDLLLSWKNFPNVTIYDYPRGLVAHTNKRQQECPPFHPFEGRVQDPTTENIKQAKEGKLKVHLPWLAHKKKPADPDCHPVTGSSEHYCLCDVFHQSNSRDERDVLRTIGLVPELAGKVNSQRAEQLFSEVKKNNYFMNMLRPAAHIFLARNILHHRNLAHNQKKMEHFNKLFHGNRTLESNFIAHRFMDKHVFSDLEIVPDHEPVFKQAPKDFGTPPPSVKTDKRSLVNQHNNLPVQTSIGSIFTLECVQPNKACWTQPPSPVQLEKLNHALLERGPKDEFLASVGGTVLTRLDFQTLGLLQDVEATILNACLSVIKDVAGLQVMQRMT
;
A
#
# COMPACT_ATOMS: atom_id res chain seq x y z
N MET A 1 28.49 -30.24 -28.07
CA MET A 1 27.35 -29.40 -27.62
C MET A 1 27.71 -27.91 -27.72
N HIS A 2 26.72 -27.01 -27.67
CA HIS A 2 26.97 -25.56 -27.57
C HIS A 2 27.27 -25.17 -26.12
N LYS A 3 28.16 -24.18 -25.88
CA LYS A 3 28.62 -23.73 -24.53
C LYS A 3 27.56 -23.05 -23.62
N THR A 4 26.29 -23.29 -23.89
CA THR A 4 25.15 -22.95 -23.03
C THR A 4 24.31 -24.18 -22.68
N VAL A 5 24.69 -25.36 -23.17
CA VAL A 5 24.25 -26.67 -22.67
C VAL A 5 25.38 -27.15 -21.80
N LEU A 6 25.17 -27.14 -20.49
CA LEU A 6 26.19 -27.47 -19.50
C LEU A 6 25.89 -28.82 -18.87
N CYS A 7 26.92 -29.64 -18.62
CA CYS A 7 26.83 -30.70 -17.64
C CYS A 7 26.58 -30.12 -16.24
N LYS A 8 25.98 -30.90 -15.32
CA LYS A 8 25.87 -30.57 -13.88
C LYS A 8 27.16 -29.98 -13.32
N ASP A 9 28.31 -30.58 -13.63
CA ASP A 9 29.62 -30.23 -13.06
C ASP A 9 30.17 -28.90 -13.58
N GLU A 10 29.87 -28.54 -14.84
CA GLU A 10 30.32 -27.29 -15.46
C GLU A 10 29.67 -26.05 -14.84
N CYS A 11 28.47 -26.19 -14.26
CA CYS A 11 27.75 -25.08 -13.62
C CYS A 11 28.53 -24.46 -12.44
N GLU A 12 29.31 -25.23 -11.70
CA GLU A 12 30.12 -24.70 -10.60
C GLU A 12 31.31 -23.86 -11.08
N GLN A 13 31.97 -24.26 -12.18
CA GLN A 13 33.15 -23.56 -12.68
C GLN A 13 32.82 -22.11 -13.06
N TYR A 14 31.64 -21.87 -13.65
CA TYR A 14 31.15 -20.53 -13.97
C TYR A 14 30.75 -19.68 -12.75
N LEU A 15 30.59 -20.28 -11.56
CA LEU A 15 30.40 -19.56 -10.30
C LEU A 15 31.70 -19.34 -9.51
N LYS A 16 32.75 -20.11 -9.82
CA LYS A 16 34.09 -19.97 -9.23
C LYS A 16 34.99 -18.98 -10.01
N ASN A 17 34.85 -18.92 -11.34
CA ASN A 17 35.70 -18.08 -12.19
C ASN A 17 35.17 -16.63 -12.36
N CYS A 18 35.83 -15.68 -11.69
CA CYS A 18 35.55 -14.23 -11.77
C CYS A 18 35.95 -13.58 -13.12
N SER A 19 35.12 -13.77 -14.15
CA SER A 19 35.24 -13.07 -15.44
C SER A 19 34.57 -11.69 -15.45
N ASP A 20 35.05 -10.78 -16.30
CA ASP A 20 34.39 -9.51 -16.64
C ASP A 20 33.26 -9.66 -17.68
N LYS A 21 33.20 -10.80 -18.37
CA LYS A 21 32.27 -11.12 -19.47
C LYS A 21 31.43 -12.35 -19.16
N CYS A 22 30.15 -12.31 -19.54
CA CYS A 22 29.25 -13.45 -19.39
C CYS A 22 29.58 -14.55 -20.41
N PRO A 23 29.70 -15.82 -20.01
CA PRO A 23 29.91 -16.93 -20.95
C PRO A 23 28.68 -17.17 -21.85
N PHE A 24 27.47 -16.83 -21.39
CA PHE A 24 26.19 -17.22 -22.00
C PHE A 24 25.48 -16.12 -22.78
N CYS A 25 25.90 -14.86 -22.67
CA CYS A 25 25.42 -13.74 -23.48
C CYS A 25 26.46 -12.61 -23.62
N SER A 26 26.16 -11.57 -24.40
CA SER A 26 27.06 -10.43 -24.60
C SER A 26 27.11 -9.42 -23.43
N TYR A 27 26.74 -9.81 -22.20
CA TYR A 27 26.83 -8.93 -21.02
C TYR A 27 28.28 -8.84 -20.50
N THR A 28 28.67 -7.67 -20.03
CA THR A 28 30.02 -7.36 -19.50
C THR A 28 29.86 -6.44 -18.29
N SER A 29 30.55 -6.72 -17.17
CA SER A 29 30.43 -5.95 -15.92
C SER A 29 31.52 -6.31 -14.90
N MET A 30 31.59 -5.58 -13.78
CA MET A 30 32.42 -5.93 -12.63
C MET A 30 32.15 -7.37 -12.15
N PRO A 31 33.15 -8.17 -11.72
CA PRO A 31 32.95 -9.57 -11.33
C PRO A 31 31.86 -9.80 -10.27
N GLN A 32 31.75 -8.90 -9.29
CA GLN A 32 30.70 -8.93 -8.25
C GLN A 32 29.27 -8.85 -8.83
N ILE A 33 29.10 -8.12 -9.94
CA ILE A 33 27.82 -8.02 -10.67
C ILE A 33 27.68 -9.19 -11.65
N MET A 34 28.79 -9.66 -12.25
CA MET A 34 28.81 -10.81 -13.13
C MET A 34 28.33 -12.09 -12.43
N LEU A 35 28.77 -12.35 -11.19
CA LEU A 35 28.29 -13.46 -10.36
C LEU A 35 26.76 -13.44 -10.19
N TYR A 36 26.17 -12.26 -9.98
CA TYR A 36 24.71 -12.10 -9.84
C TYR A 36 23.97 -12.34 -11.18
N HIS A 37 24.57 -11.93 -12.29
CA HIS A 37 24.03 -12.15 -13.64
C HIS A 37 24.16 -13.61 -14.10
N ILE A 38 25.28 -14.27 -13.82
CA ILE A 38 25.49 -15.71 -14.06
C ILE A 38 24.50 -16.53 -13.23
N LYS A 39 24.31 -16.21 -11.93
CA LYS A 39 23.25 -16.84 -11.11
C LYS A 39 21.86 -16.67 -11.73
N ASN A 40 21.54 -15.51 -12.29
CA ASN A 40 20.28 -15.30 -13.00
C ASN A 40 20.16 -16.14 -14.29
N HIS A 41 21.24 -16.31 -15.07
CA HIS A 41 21.26 -17.21 -16.22
C HIS A 41 20.99 -18.66 -15.80
N LEU A 42 21.64 -19.13 -14.73
CA LEU A 42 21.48 -20.51 -14.21
C LEU A 42 20.08 -20.75 -13.61
N GLN A 43 19.55 -19.81 -12.82
CA GLN A 43 18.16 -19.86 -12.29
C GLN A 43 17.07 -19.93 -13.38
N ARG A 44 17.42 -19.56 -14.62
CA ARG A 44 16.48 -19.43 -15.75
C ARG A 44 16.84 -20.39 -16.90
N ALA A 45 17.79 -21.30 -16.64
CA ALA A 45 18.09 -22.43 -17.50
C ALA A 45 16.97 -23.49 -17.44
N VAL A 46 16.97 -24.37 -18.42
CA VAL A 46 16.12 -25.58 -18.42
C VAL A 46 16.98 -26.75 -17.94
N GLN A 47 16.65 -27.32 -16.79
CA GLN A 47 17.22 -28.57 -16.33
C GLN A 47 16.54 -29.73 -17.06
N HIS A 48 17.33 -30.65 -17.62
CA HIS A 48 16.83 -31.87 -18.25
C HIS A 48 17.91 -32.96 -18.21
N HIS A 49 17.62 -34.08 -17.52
CA HIS A 49 18.62 -35.05 -17.05
C HIS A 49 19.83 -34.33 -16.43
N ASP A 50 21.04 -34.60 -16.92
CA ASP A 50 22.28 -34.01 -16.41
C ASP A 50 22.69 -32.71 -17.13
N PHE A 51 21.79 -32.16 -17.97
CA PHE A 51 22.03 -30.94 -18.73
C PHE A 51 21.30 -29.71 -18.17
N THR A 52 22.08 -28.70 -17.77
CA THR A 52 21.62 -27.33 -17.55
C THR A 52 21.65 -26.56 -18.88
N ILE A 53 20.51 -26.50 -19.57
CA ILE A 53 20.35 -25.77 -20.84
C ILE A 53 20.08 -24.28 -20.54
N VAL A 54 21.16 -23.51 -20.40
CA VAL A 54 21.14 -22.05 -20.21
C VAL A 54 20.62 -21.35 -21.47
N LYS A 55 19.82 -20.29 -21.30
CA LYS A 55 19.37 -19.48 -22.44
C LYS A 55 20.53 -18.69 -23.04
N CYS A 56 20.86 -19.01 -24.29
CA CYS A 56 21.84 -18.33 -25.10
C CYS A 56 21.38 -16.90 -25.47
N GLY A 57 22.21 -15.91 -25.13
CA GLY A 57 22.12 -14.52 -25.59
C GLY A 57 23.36 -14.10 -26.38
N LEU A 58 23.97 -15.04 -27.09
CA LEU A 58 25.15 -14.84 -27.94
C LEU A 58 24.73 -14.63 -29.41
N LYS A 59 25.71 -14.34 -30.28
CA LYS A 59 25.47 -13.98 -31.69
C LYS A 59 24.86 -15.09 -32.56
N CYS A 60 24.64 -16.30 -32.03
CA CYS A 60 24.08 -17.46 -32.73
C CYS A 60 22.65 -17.21 -33.28
N ARG A 61 21.88 -16.26 -32.70
CA ARG A 61 20.61 -15.76 -33.24
C ARG A 61 20.27 -14.40 -32.64
N LYS A 62 19.64 -13.48 -33.40
CA LYS A 62 19.25 -12.12 -32.92
C LYS A 62 18.33 -12.11 -31.69
N LYS A 63 17.50 -13.14 -31.48
CA LYS A 63 16.62 -13.31 -30.31
C LYS A 63 17.20 -14.39 -29.39
N SER A 64 17.14 -14.21 -28.07
CA SER A 64 17.66 -15.20 -27.11
C SER A 64 16.91 -16.53 -27.20
N HIS A 65 17.65 -17.62 -27.06
CA HIS A 65 17.22 -18.96 -27.49
C HIS A 65 17.85 -20.07 -26.65
N PHE A 66 17.31 -21.28 -26.75
CA PHE A 66 17.89 -22.50 -26.22
C PHE A 66 18.39 -23.35 -27.39
N HIS A 67 19.54 -23.98 -27.22
CA HIS A 67 20.01 -25.06 -28.09
C HIS A 67 19.51 -26.38 -27.49
N CYS A 68 19.14 -27.35 -28.32
CA CYS A 68 18.94 -28.71 -27.82
C CYS A 68 20.28 -29.30 -27.34
N CYS A 69 20.22 -30.16 -26.32
CA CYS A 69 21.35 -31.01 -25.95
C CYS A 69 21.56 -32.10 -27.00
N TYR A 70 20.50 -32.73 -27.49
CA TYR A 70 20.57 -33.91 -28.36
C TYR A 70 20.72 -33.62 -29.87
N CYS A 71 20.43 -32.41 -30.34
CA CYS A 71 20.55 -32.05 -31.75
C CYS A 71 20.85 -30.56 -31.98
N SER A 72 20.99 -30.15 -33.25
CA SER A 72 21.33 -28.77 -33.67
C SER A 72 20.18 -27.75 -33.56
N VAL A 73 18.97 -28.16 -33.18
CA VAL A 73 17.77 -27.30 -33.21
C VAL A 73 17.85 -26.16 -32.19
N ILE A 74 17.43 -24.95 -32.64
CA ILE A 74 17.43 -23.70 -31.85
C ILE A 74 16.01 -23.14 -31.71
N VAL A 75 15.52 -23.06 -30.46
CA VAL A 75 14.15 -22.60 -30.13
C VAL A 75 14.14 -21.38 -29.21
N LEU A 76 13.06 -20.59 -29.24
CA LEU A 76 13.03 -19.26 -28.63
C LEU A 76 12.49 -19.21 -27.19
N THR A 77 11.70 -20.21 -26.77
CA THR A 77 10.98 -20.26 -25.48
C THR A 77 11.33 -21.52 -24.69
N ARG A 78 11.03 -21.52 -23.39
CA ARG A 78 11.24 -22.66 -22.50
C ARG A 78 10.29 -23.82 -22.84
N GLU A 79 9.01 -23.53 -23.10
CA GLU A 79 8.08 -24.57 -23.55
C GLU A 79 8.51 -25.17 -24.89
N ASN A 80 9.06 -24.39 -25.84
CA ASN A 80 9.46 -24.96 -27.13
C ASN A 80 10.72 -25.84 -27.03
N ILE A 81 11.60 -25.68 -26.03
CA ILE A 81 12.71 -26.65 -25.84
C ILE A 81 12.23 -27.92 -25.14
N LEU A 82 11.38 -27.78 -24.11
CA LEU A 82 10.79 -28.93 -23.42
C LEU A 82 9.88 -29.75 -24.36
N ASN A 83 9.02 -29.10 -25.16
CA ASN A 83 8.20 -29.75 -26.17
C ASN A 83 9.01 -30.33 -27.33
N HIS A 84 10.13 -29.72 -27.72
CA HIS A 84 11.02 -30.29 -28.74
C HIS A 84 11.68 -31.57 -28.22
N ILE A 85 12.26 -31.53 -27.02
CA ILE A 85 12.86 -32.69 -26.35
C ILE A 85 11.80 -33.79 -26.16
N ALA A 86 10.65 -33.48 -25.57
CA ALA A 86 9.59 -34.46 -25.32
C ALA A 86 8.93 -35.04 -26.59
N ARG A 87 9.12 -34.43 -27.77
CA ARG A 87 8.57 -34.94 -29.05
C ARG A 87 9.58 -35.56 -29.99
N GLN A 88 10.88 -35.27 -29.83
CA GLN A 88 11.94 -35.69 -30.77
C GLN A 88 13.05 -36.48 -30.08
N HIS A 89 13.12 -36.42 -28.75
CA HIS A 89 14.18 -36.97 -27.91
C HIS A 89 13.62 -37.67 -26.67
N ALA A 90 12.35 -38.09 -26.69
CA ALA A 90 11.67 -38.79 -25.58
C ALA A 90 12.39 -40.08 -25.13
N PHE A 91 13.20 -40.67 -26.02
CA PHE A 91 14.01 -41.87 -25.79
C PHE A 91 15.52 -41.61 -25.92
N SER A 92 15.97 -40.35 -25.99
CA SER A 92 17.39 -40.01 -26.15
C SER A 92 17.99 -39.54 -24.82
N THR A 93 18.89 -40.34 -24.24
CA THR A 93 19.63 -40.00 -23.02
C THR A 93 21.00 -39.37 -23.29
N HIS A 94 21.56 -39.52 -24.49
CA HIS A 94 22.90 -39.03 -24.84
C HIS A 94 22.93 -38.07 -26.05
N PRO A 95 23.58 -36.89 -25.90
CA PRO A 95 23.96 -36.03 -27.02
C PRO A 95 24.99 -36.61 -27.97
N GLN A 96 24.79 -36.43 -29.28
CA GLN A 96 25.85 -36.66 -30.27
C GLN A 96 26.90 -35.53 -30.22
N THR A 97 28.17 -35.91 -30.33
CA THR A 97 29.32 -34.99 -30.47
C THR A 97 30.08 -35.31 -31.75
N SER A 98 30.49 -34.28 -32.49
CA SER A 98 31.27 -34.40 -33.73
C SER A 98 32.06 -33.13 -34.02
N ALA A 99 33.13 -33.27 -34.82
CA ALA A 99 34.06 -32.24 -35.28
C ALA A 99 33.35 -31.07 -36.03
N VAL A 100 33.77 -29.80 -36.05
CA VAL A 100 35.08 -29.08 -35.95
C VAL A 100 35.62 -28.61 -37.32
N LEU A 101 35.88 -27.29 -37.43
CA LEU A 101 36.56 -26.49 -38.50
C LEU A 101 35.84 -26.09 -39.83
N GLN A 102 35.99 -24.78 -40.16
CA GLN A 102 36.32 -24.16 -41.47
C GLN A 102 35.35 -24.31 -42.70
N THR A 103 35.27 -23.42 -43.72
CA THR A 103 35.92 -22.10 -44.02
C THR A 103 35.00 -21.10 -44.80
N LYS A 104 35.57 -19.97 -45.29
CA LYS A 104 34.95 -18.76 -45.90
C LYS A 104 34.32 -18.92 -47.32
N PRO A 105 33.62 -17.87 -47.87
CA PRO A 105 32.68 -17.97 -48.99
C PRO A 105 33.16 -17.41 -50.36
N GLY A 106 32.32 -17.56 -51.40
CA GLY A 106 32.42 -16.89 -52.72
C GLY A 106 31.20 -16.02 -53.06
N SER A 107 31.27 -15.26 -54.16
CA SER A 107 30.35 -14.17 -54.54
C SER A 107 29.56 -14.42 -55.85
N SER A 108 28.41 -13.76 -56.00
CA SER A 108 27.81 -13.40 -57.30
C SER A 108 26.76 -12.29 -57.13
N SER A 109 26.56 -11.48 -58.18
CA SER A 109 25.71 -10.28 -58.20
C SER A 109 24.86 -10.22 -59.47
N VAL A 110 23.64 -9.68 -59.38
CA VAL A 110 22.79 -9.31 -60.52
C VAL A 110 22.14 -7.95 -60.22
N GLN A 111 21.92 -7.13 -61.26
CA GLN A 111 21.55 -5.72 -61.16
C GLN A 111 20.10 -5.43 -61.64
N ASP A 112 19.71 -4.16 -61.49
CA ASP A 112 18.82 -3.35 -62.34
C ASP A 112 17.39 -3.81 -62.67
N SER A 113 16.43 -2.92 -62.34
CA SER A 113 15.62 -2.22 -63.35
C SER A 113 14.75 -1.11 -62.72
N GLN A 114 14.67 0.06 -63.37
CA GLN A 114 13.86 1.20 -62.93
C GLN A 114 13.42 2.08 -64.13
N PRO A 115 12.17 2.56 -64.16
CA PRO A 115 11.82 3.86 -64.75
C PRO A 115 10.97 4.69 -63.73
N GLN A 116 10.89 6.04 -63.68
CA GLN A 116 10.79 7.12 -64.69
C GLN A 116 9.51 7.01 -65.55
N SER A 117 8.78 8.06 -65.93
CA SER A 117 8.79 9.51 -65.63
C SER A 117 7.32 10.03 -65.60
N SER A 118 6.97 11.25 -65.19
CA SER A 118 6.93 12.47 -66.06
C SER A 118 6.61 13.76 -65.27
N SER A 119 6.46 14.93 -65.93
CA SER A 119 6.61 16.26 -65.29
C SER A 119 5.78 17.40 -65.92
N THR A 120 5.26 18.35 -65.09
CA THR A 120 4.89 19.77 -65.43
C THR A 120 4.28 20.48 -64.19
N GLN A 121 4.18 21.82 -64.05
CA GLN A 121 5.06 22.97 -64.36
C GLN A 121 4.44 24.26 -63.76
N GLN A 122 5.25 25.12 -63.08
CA GLN A 122 5.00 26.57 -62.80
C GLN A 122 3.71 26.92 -61.97
N THR A 123 3.47 28.12 -61.41
CA THR A 123 4.11 29.46 -61.47
C THR A 123 3.99 30.20 -60.10
N GLN A 124 4.74 31.30 -59.89
CA GLN A 124 4.73 32.17 -58.69
C GLN A 124 3.95 33.50 -58.94
N PRO A 125 3.62 34.32 -57.92
CA PRO A 125 4.40 35.56 -57.69
C PRO A 125 4.48 36.05 -56.21
N GLN A 126 5.09 37.23 -55.97
CA GLN A 126 5.30 37.89 -54.66
C GLN A 126 4.77 39.35 -54.63
N VAL A 127 4.42 39.88 -53.44
CA VAL A 127 4.45 41.30 -52.95
C VAL A 127 4.24 41.27 -51.41
N THR A 128 5.00 41.89 -50.49
CA THR A 128 5.24 43.33 -50.13
C THR A 128 3.94 44.10 -49.82
N SER A 129 3.73 44.89 -48.75
CA SER A 129 4.53 45.44 -47.60
C SER A 129 3.55 46.11 -46.58
N ALA A 130 3.84 46.62 -45.36
CA ALA A 130 4.95 46.59 -44.36
C ALA A 130 4.44 47.23 -43.00
N MET A 131 5.35 47.65 -42.08
CA MET A 131 5.14 48.35 -40.76
C MET A 131 4.53 47.49 -39.62
N GLN A 132 4.93 47.49 -38.33
CA GLN A 132 5.74 48.30 -37.38
C GLN A 132 5.03 49.37 -36.51
N ALA A 133 4.76 49.01 -35.24
CA ALA A 133 4.83 49.80 -33.98
C ALA A 133 4.44 48.86 -32.80
N GLN A 134 5.34 48.36 -31.94
CA GLN A 134 5.99 48.94 -30.74
C GLN A 134 5.06 49.38 -29.57
N PRO A 135 5.32 48.98 -28.30
CA PRO A 135 4.43 49.23 -27.15
C PRO A 135 4.91 50.34 -26.20
N GLN A 136 3.99 50.88 -25.38
CA GLN A 136 4.32 51.69 -24.20
C GLN A 136 3.40 51.37 -22.99
N SER A 137 3.75 51.92 -21.83
CA SER A 137 3.36 51.46 -20.49
C SER A 137 2.86 52.57 -19.57
N SER A 138 1.94 52.25 -18.65
CA SER A 138 1.75 52.99 -17.39
C SER A 138 1.13 52.07 -16.31
N ALA A 139 1.37 52.36 -15.04
CA ALA A 139 0.90 51.56 -13.90
C ALA A 139 0.67 52.43 -12.64
N GLN A 140 -0.45 52.19 -11.94
CA GLN A 140 -0.86 52.68 -10.60
C GLN A 140 -2.34 52.26 -10.38
N GLN A 141 -2.94 52.18 -9.19
CA GLN A 141 -2.43 51.81 -7.84
C GLN A 141 -3.63 51.39 -6.93
N THR A 142 -3.39 50.47 -6.00
CA THR A 142 -3.94 50.40 -4.62
C THR A 142 -5.46 50.59 -4.31
N GLN A 143 -6.19 49.46 -4.27
CA GLN A 143 -6.97 48.95 -3.10
C GLN A 143 -8.21 49.71 -2.49
N PRO A 144 -9.00 49.10 -1.56
CA PRO A 144 -10.47 49.27 -1.53
C PRO A 144 -11.09 49.67 -0.15
N GLN A 145 -12.44 49.82 -0.07
CA GLN A 145 -13.29 49.10 0.93
C GLN A 145 -14.83 49.37 0.89
N MET A 146 -15.58 48.37 1.42
CA MET A 146 -16.80 48.42 2.26
C MET A 146 -18.24 48.72 1.74
N THR A 147 -19.11 47.72 2.00
CA THR A 147 -20.55 47.75 2.43
C THR A 147 -21.65 48.50 1.67
N SER A 148 -22.70 47.74 1.34
CA SER A 148 -24.01 47.89 2.01
C SER A 148 -24.80 46.56 2.03
N VAL A 149 -25.84 46.48 2.86
CA VAL A 149 -26.63 45.27 3.15
C VAL A 149 -28.11 45.49 2.78
N ARG A 150 -28.78 44.46 2.23
CA ARG A 150 -30.22 44.26 2.44
C ARG A 150 -30.55 42.79 2.66
N GLN A 151 -31.26 42.52 3.75
CA GLN A 151 -31.94 41.25 4.02
C GLN A 151 -33.40 41.34 3.54
N ALA A 152 -33.97 40.19 3.18
CA ALA A 152 -35.40 39.93 3.28
C ALA A 152 -35.58 38.42 3.53
N GLN A 153 -36.53 38.05 4.40
CA GLN A 153 -36.80 36.67 4.80
C GLN A 153 -38.33 36.52 5.06
N PRO A 154 -38.86 35.34 5.46
CA PRO A 154 -39.73 34.57 4.59
C PRO A 154 -41.21 34.60 5.02
N GLN A 155 -42.10 34.13 4.14
CA GLN A 155 -43.40 33.60 4.55
C GLN A 155 -43.74 32.32 3.79
N SER A 156 -44.59 31.50 4.41
CA SER A 156 -44.92 30.14 4.02
C SER A 156 -46.42 29.96 3.78
N SER A 157 -46.77 29.11 2.84
CA SER A 157 -48.04 28.37 2.87
C SER A 157 -47.88 27.04 2.13
N ALA A 158 -48.51 25.99 2.64
CA ALA A 158 -48.48 24.66 2.07
C ALA A 158 -49.89 24.24 1.67
N GLN A 159 -50.01 23.52 0.55
CA GLN A 159 -51.19 22.71 0.24
C GLN A 159 -50.76 21.40 -0.40
N GLN A 160 -51.42 20.32 0.02
CA GLN A 160 -51.21 18.96 -0.47
C GLN A 160 -52.16 18.68 -1.64
N THR A 161 -51.73 17.87 -2.61
CA THR A 161 -52.65 16.95 -3.30
C THR A 161 -51.90 15.70 -3.75
N GLN A 162 -52.56 14.55 -3.70
CA GLN A 162 -52.00 13.23 -4.04
C GLN A 162 -52.32 12.81 -5.50
N PRO A 163 -51.62 11.81 -6.06
CA PRO A 163 -51.67 11.50 -7.49
C PRO A 163 -52.84 10.60 -7.90
N GLN A 164 -53.16 10.58 -9.20
CA GLN A 164 -53.90 9.50 -9.84
C GLN A 164 -53.22 9.06 -11.15
N VAL A 165 -53.46 7.81 -11.54
CA VAL A 165 -52.84 7.11 -12.67
C VAL A 165 -53.94 6.64 -13.63
N THR A 166 -53.85 6.94 -14.92
CA THR A 166 -54.77 6.34 -15.91
C THR A 166 -54.15 6.09 -17.28
N SER A 167 -53.92 4.80 -17.56
CA SER A 167 -54.00 4.08 -18.84
C SER A 167 -53.24 4.53 -20.10
N VAL A 168 -52.75 3.52 -20.82
CA VAL A 168 -52.04 3.59 -22.11
C VAL A 168 -53.01 3.36 -23.27
N ARG A 169 -52.84 4.06 -24.40
CA ARG A 169 -53.00 3.46 -25.75
C ARG A 169 -52.25 4.22 -26.85
N GLN A 170 -51.91 3.51 -27.92
CA GLN A 170 -51.01 3.93 -28.99
C GLN A 170 -51.79 4.49 -30.20
N ALA A 171 -51.18 5.42 -30.96
CA ALA A 171 -51.49 5.65 -32.36
C ALA A 171 -50.27 6.22 -33.12
N GLN A 172 -50.11 5.78 -34.38
CA GLN A 172 -49.16 6.19 -35.41
C GLN A 172 -49.86 5.96 -36.77
N PRO A 173 -49.38 6.50 -37.92
CA PRO A 173 -48.56 7.70 -38.17
C PRO A 173 -49.18 8.54 -39.34
N GLN A 174 -48.35 9.31 -40.09
CA GLN A 174 -48.65 10.00 -41.38
C GLN A 174 -49.53 11.27 -41.29
N SER A 175 -49.36 12.32 -42.13
CA SER A 175 -48.31 12.66 -43.13
C SER A 175 -48.39 14.14 -43.58
N SER A 176 -47.27 14.70 -44.10
CA SER A 176 -47.17 15.88 -45.02
C SER A 176 -47.74 17.24 -44.55
N ALA A 177 -47.19 18.42 -44.85
CA ALA A 177 -46.00 18.90 -45.60
C ALA A 177 -45.60 20.30 -45.00
N GLN A 178 -44.72 21.18 -45.51
CA GLN A 178 -43.97 21.29 -46.77
C GLN A 178 -42.46 21.53 -46.50
N GLN A 179 -41.86 22.61 -47.03
CA GLN A 179 -40.41 22.88 -47.01
C GLN A 179 -40.09 24.39 -47.03
N THR A 180 -38.89 24.76 -46.57
CA THR A 180 -38.03 25.69 -47.32
C THR A 180 -36.55 25.28 -47.11
N GLN A 181 -35.70 25.46 -48.12
CA GLN A 181 -34.30 25.00 -48.14
C GLN A 181 -33.41 26.06 -48.83
N PRO A 182 -32.14 26.22 -48.44
CA PRO A 182 -31.03 25.79 -49.30
C PRO A 182 -29.97 24.97 -48.51
N GLN A 183 -29.50 23.82 -48.99
CA GLN A 183 -28.51 23.58 -50.08
C GLN A 183 -27.03 23.72 -49.67
N VAL A 184 -26.16 23.03 -50.41
CA VAL A 184 -24.83 22.57 -49.95
C VAL A 184 -23.71 23.19 -50.77
N THR A 185 -22.59 23.59 -50.14
CA THR A 185 -21.29 23.64 -50.82
C THR A 185 -20.13 23.35 -49.86
N SER A 186 -19.00 22.87 -50.38
CA SER A 186 -17.89 22.28 -49.60
C SER A 186 -16.81 23.30 -49.20
N VAL A 187 -16.26 23.15 -47.99
CA VAL A 187 -14.95 23.71 -47.60
C VAL A 187 -14.08 22.60 -46.99
N ARG A 188 -12.80 22.57 -47.38
CA ARG A 188 -11.83 21.51 -47.03
C ARG A 188 -11.30 21.64 -45.60
N GLN A 189 -11.16 20.53 -44.89
CA GLN A 189 -10.12 20.42 -43.85
C GLN A 189 -8.78 20.14 -44.52
N ALA A 190 -7.77 20.97 -44.25
CA ALA A 190 -6.42 20.80 -44.78
C ALA A 190 -5.53 20.04 -43.79
N GLN A 191 -4.76 19.06 -44.28
CA GLN A 191 -3.74 18.37 -43.49
C GLN A 191 -2.48 19.24 -43.36
N PRO A 192 -1.83 19.26 -42.18
CA PRO A 192 -0.41 19.57 -42.10
C PRO A 192 0.41 18.30 -42.40
N GLN A 193 0.72 18.06 -43.68
CA GLN A 193 1.84 17.19 -44.04
C GLN A 193 3.12 18.02 -44.15
N SER A 194 4.06 17.82 -43.22
CA SER A 194 5.47 18.17 -43.42
C SER A 194 6.35 17.17 -42.64
N SER A 195 7.53 16.89 -43.18
CA SER A 195 8.30 15.68 -42.85
C SER A 195 9.58 16.00 -42.05
N ALA A 196 9.76 15.31 -40.92
CA ALA A 196 11.03 15.25 -40.21
C ALA A 196 11.23 13.84 -39.62
N GLN A 197 12.45 13.30 -39.72
CA GLN A 197 12.75 11.90 -39.47
C GLN A 197 12.99 11.61 -37.98
N GLN A 198 12.39 10.54 -37.44
CA GLN A 198 13.01 9.83 -36.32
C GLN A 198 12.66 8.33 -36.29
N THR A 199 13.69 7.50 -36.10
CA THR A 199 13.70 6.06 -36.37
C THR A 199 12.85 5.21 -35.42
N GLN A 200 11.98 4.36 -35.98
CA GLN A 200 11.49 3.14 -35.31
C GLN A 200 12.46 1.96 -35.55
N PRO A 201 12.68 1.05 -34.59
CA PRO A 201 13.37 -0.21 -34.84
C PRO A 201 12.39 -1.29 -35.32
N GLN A 202 12.42 -1.64 -36.60
CA GLN A 202 11.70 -2.80 -37.15
C GLN A 202 12.34 -4.12 -36.67
N VAL A 203 11.53 -5.09 -36.20
CA VAL A 203 11.72 -6.52 -36.55
C VAL A 203 10.37 -7.22 -36.72
N THR A 204 10.13 -7.63 -37.95
CA THR A 204 9.05 -8.42 -38.52
C THR A 204 8.60 -9.67 -37.73
N SER A 205 7.30 -9.96 -37.84
CA SER A 205 6.58 -11.24 -38.01
C SER A 205 7.22 -12.58 -37.57
N VAL A 206 6.42 -13.47 -36.95
CA VAL A 206 5.88 -14.72 -37.57
C VAL A 206 4.93 -15.45 -36.60
N ARG A 207 3.97 -16.20 -37.18
CA ARG A 207 2.86 -16.92 -36.53
C ARG A 207 3.31 -18.16 -35.71
N GLN A 208 2.53 -18.48 -34.67
CA GLN A 208 2.17 -19.81 -34.19
C GLN A 208 0.92 -19.65 -33.29
N ALA A 209 0.06 -20.64 -33.04
CA ALA A 209 -0.53 -21.74 -33.83
C ALA A 209 -1.65 -22.34 -32.94
N GLN A 210 -2.78 -22.79 -33.49
CA GLN A 210 -3.84 -23.42 -32.69
C GLN A 210 -3.46 -24.86 -32.30
N PRO A 211 -4.10 -25.41 -31.26
CA PRO A 211 -4.92 -26.61 -31.50
C PRO A 211 -6.43 -26.35 -31.45
N GLN A 212 -7.14 -27.00 -32.36
CA GLN A 212 -8.50 -27.51 -32.14
C GLN A 212 -8.33 -29.02 -31.79
N SER A 213 -9.32 -29.82 -31.38
CA SER A 213 -10.78 -29.69 -31.36
C SER A 213 -11.38 -30.62 -30.28
N SER A 214 -12.72 -30.62 -30.15
CA SER A 214 -13.60 -31.77 -29.80
C SER A 214 -13.37 -32.56 -28.49
N ALA A 215 -14.44 -32.78 -27.74
CA ALA A 215 -14.46 -33.56 -26.50
C ALA A 215 -15.14 -34.93 -26.68
N GLN A 216 -14.84 -35.87 -25.78
CA GLN A 216 -15.79 -36.90 -25.30
C GLN A 216 -15.33 -37.45 -23.94
N GLN A 217 -16.23 -38.17 -23.24
CA GLN A 217 -16.06 -38.61 -21.84
C GLN A 217 -15.49 -40.02 -21.75
N THR A 218 -14.65 -40.31 -20.74
CA THR A 218 -14.67 -41.58 -19.98
C THR A 218 -13.89 -41.46 -18.65
N GLN A 219 -14.03 -42.45 -17.77
CA GLN A 219 -13.53 -42.45 -16.38
C GLN A 219 -12.17 -43.21 -16.20
N PRO A 220 -11.50 -43.09 -15.04
CA PRO A 220 -10.10 -43.51 -14.85
C PRO A 220 -9.94 -44.88 -14.15
N GLN A 221 -8.71 -45.40 -14.13
CA GLN A 221 -8.21 -46.32 -13.07
C GLN A 221 -6.67 -46.23 -12.91
N VAL A 222 -6.10 -46.90 -11.89
CA VAL A 222 -4.84 -46.50 -11.22
C VAL A 222 -3.86 -47.66 -11.04
N THR A 223 -2.53 -47.45 -11.23
CA THR A 223 -1.48 -48.25 -10.54
C THR A 223 -0.05 -47.66 -10.62
N SER A 224 0.68 -47.69 -9.50
CA SER A 224 2.14 -47.95 -9.34
C SER A 224 3.25 -47.11 -10.04
N VAL A 225 4.50 -46.97 -9.52
CA VAL A 225 5.06 -46.97 -8.13
C VAL A 225 6.54 -46.46 -8.13
N ARG A 226 7.08 -46.08 -6.96
CA ARG A 226 8.52 -45.88 -6.58
C ARG A 226 9.42 -44.82 -7.28
N GLN A 227 9.62 -43.71 -6.55
CA GLN A 227 10.90 -43.27 -5.94
C GLN A 227 12.26 -43.40 -6.69
N ALA A 228 12.98 -42.27 -6.74
CA ALA A 228 14.44 -42.17 -6.62
C ALA A 228 14.81 -40.89 -5.82
N GLN A 229 15.98 -40.84 -5.16
CA GLN A 229 16.31 -39.86 -4.10
C GLN A 229 17.51 -38.94 -4.42
N CYS A 230 17.83 -38.06 -3.45
CA CYS A 230 19.13 -37.40 -3.21
C CYS A 230 19.51 -36.14 -4.02
N GLN A 231 20.37 -35.22 -3.53
CA GLN A 231 20.58 -34.59 -2.20
C GLN A 231 21.84 -33.66 -2.30
N SER A 232 21.71 -32.34 -2.12
CA SER A 232 22.81 -31.39 -1.78
C SER A 232 22.28 -29.94 -1.72
N SER A 233 22.14 -29.24 -0.59
CA SER A 233 23.08 -28.80 0.48
C SER A 233 23.85 -27.49 0.17
N ALA A 234 23.37 -26.35 0.71
CA ALA A 234 24.07 -25.04 0.70
C ALA A 234 23.56 -24.07 1.81
N GLN A 235 24.09 -24.27 3.01
CA GLN A 235 23.92 -23.54 4.29
C GLN A 235 23.54 -22.03 4.26
N GLN A 236 22.65 -21.63 5.20
CA GLN A 236 22.79 -20.40 5.99
C GLN A 236 22.50 -20.68 7.48
N THR A 237 23.19 -19.98 8.38
CA THR A 237 23.39 -20.40 9.77
C THR A 237 22.43 -19.70 10.75
N GLN A 238 21.88 -20.46 11.71
CA GLN A 238 21.33 -19.92 12.97
C GLN A 238 22.06 -20.55 14.17
N PRO A 239 22.26 -19.84 15.30
CA PRO A 239 22.90 -20.40 16.49
C PRO A 239 21.89 -21.18 17.35
N GLN A 240 22.26 -22.38 17.79
CA GLN A 240 21.53 -23.12 18.83
C GLN A 240 21.79 -22.53 20.23
N MET A 241 20.80 -22.69 21.12
CA MET A 241 20.96 -22.63 22.57
C MET A 241 20.27 -23.87 23.15
N THR A 242 21.05 -24.78 23.73
CA THR A 242 20.55 -26.02 24.34
C THR A 242 20.11 -25.80 25.79
N SER A 243 19.01 -26.45 26.20
CA SER A 243 18.45 -26.36 27.55
C SER A 243 19.11 -27.34 28.52
N VAL A 244 19.42 -26.90 29.74
CA VAL A 244 19.72 -27.78 30.88
C VAL A 244 19.01 -27.28 32.15
N LYS A 245 18.47 -28.25 32.90
CA LYS A 245 17.58 -28.17 34.05
C LYS A 245 18.07 -27.28 35.21
N GLN A 246 17.11 -26.67 35.91
CA GLN A 246 17.30 -26.16 37.27
C GLN A 246 17.38 -27.31 38.30
N LYS A 247 18.11 -27.10 39.40
CA LYS A 247 17.87 -27.74 40.71
C LYS A 247 18.26 -26.77 41.84
N GLN A 248 17.83 -27.08 43.07
CA GLN A 248 17.70 -26.10 44.17
C GLN A 248 19.00 -25.80 44.94
N ALA A 249 18.92 -24.77 45.79
CA ALA A 249 20.04 -24.14 46.47
C ALA A 249 20.41 -24.81 47.82
N GLN A 250 21.64 -24.54 48.27
CA GLN A 250 22.00 -24.25 49.67
C GLN A 250 23.31 -23.42 49.70
N SER A 251 23.67 -22.87 50.86
CA SER A 251 24.59 -21.72 51.01
C SER A 251 25.87 -22.08 51.83
N PRO A 252 26.73 -21.14 52.28
CA PRO A 252 28.08 -21.08 51.72
C PRO A 252 29.25 -21.26 52.71
N SER A 253 30.44 -21.56 52.18
CA SER A 253 31.73 -21.49 52.87
C SER A 253 32.82 -20.91 51.95
N VAL A 254 33.97 -20.52 52.50
CA VAL A 254 34.78 -19.39 52.00
C VAL A 254 36.30 -19.69 51.93
N HIS A 255 36.95 -19.11 50.91
CA HIS A 255 38.41 -19.07 50.62
C HIS A 255 39.11 -20.38 50.19
N PRO A 256 40.31 -20.31 49.54
CA PRO A 256 40.98 -19.16 48.91
C PRO A 256 41.22 -19.34 47.38
N LEU A 257 41.77 -18.30 46.73
CA LEU A 257 42.08 -18.29 45.30
C LEU A 257 43.35 -19.11 44.97
N GLN A 258 43.32 -19.92 43.90
CA GLN A 258 44.44 -20.05 42.94
C GLN A 258 44.09 -20.87 41.68
N SER A 259 43.65 -20.20 40.62
CA SER A 259 43.99 -20.46 39.20
C SER A 259 43.16 -19.54 38.29
N LEU A 260 43.80 -18.75 37.42
CA LEU A 260 43.07 -17.96 36.43
C LEU A 260 42.56 -18.87 35.30
N PRO A 261 41.26 -18.89 34.97
CA PRO A 261 40.77 -19.54 33.77
C PRO A 261 41.36 -18.87 32.53
N LYS A 262 41.87 -19.65 31.58
CA LYS A 262 42.42 -19.13 30.32
C LYS A 262 41.37 -18.28 29.60
N LEU A 263 41.65 -16.98 29.44
CA LEU A 263 40.78 -16.03 28.77
C LEU A 263 40.53 -16.44 27.31
N SER A 264 39.38 -17.05 27.04
CA SER A 264 38.95 -17.31 25.65
C SER A 264 38.70 -15.98 24.94
N ALA A 265 39.06 -15.89 23.66
CA ALA A 265 38.99 -14.66 22.89
C ALA A 265 37.56 -14.08 22.84
N LYS A 266 37.33 -12.98 23.58
CA LYS A 266 36.04 -12.28 23.62
C LYS A 266 35.64 -11.83 22.20
N LYS A 267 34.66 -12.51 21.58
CA LYS A 267 34.21 -12.21 20.21
C LYS A 267 33.86 -10.72 20.05
N THR A 268 34.59 -10.02 19.19
CA THR A 268 34.31 -8.65 18.78
C THR A 268 33.45 -8.61 17.52
N ALA A 269 32.75 -7.49 17.31
CA ALA A 269 32.01 -7.19 16.09
C ALA A 269 32.06 -5.67 15.81
N THR A 270 32.27 -5.31 14.55
CA THR A 270 32.32 -3.92 14.10
C THR A 270 30.93 -3.41 13.74
N CYS A 271 30.53 -2.25 14.24
CA CYS A 271 29.22 -1.67 13.93
C CYS A 271 29.18 -1.16 12.49
N SER A 272 28.27 -1.69 11.67
CA SER A 272 28.12 -1.32 10.25
C SER A 272 27.57 0.09 10.00
N GLN A 273 27.35 0.90 11.05
CA GLN A 273 26.83 2.27 10.94
C GLN A 273 27.88 3.34 11.28
N CYS A 274 28.87 3.03 12.13
CA CYS A 274 29.92 3.97 12.58
C CYS A 274 31.33 3.37 12.63
N ASN A 275 31.51 2.10 12.24
CA ASN A 275 32.78 1.35 12.25
C ASN A 275 33.47 1.18 13.63
N VAL A 276 32.83 1.56 14.74
CA VAL A 276 33.34 1.25 16.09
C VAL A 276 33.34 -0.27 16.30
N THR A 277 34.46 -0.82 16.77
CA THR A 277 34.59 -2.25 17.08
C THR A 277 34.30 -2.50 18.56
N LEU A 278 33.33 -3.36 18.82
CA LEU A 278 32.70 -3.59 20.12
C LEU A 278 32.77 -5.08 20.47
N LEU A 279 32.48 -5.44 21.72
CA LEU A 279 32.12 -6.84 22.03
C LEU A 279 30.82 -7.21 21.32
N ALA A 280 30.73 -8.40 20.74
CA ALA A 280 29.58 -8.80 19.92
C ALA A 280 28.24 -8.76 20.69
N LYS A 281 28.28 -9.01 22.01
CA LYS A 281 27.14 -8.82 22.93
C LYS A 281 26.65 -7.36 23.03
N ASN A 282 27.56 -6.39 22.95
CA ASN A 282 27.26 -4.96 23.11
C ASN A 282 26.70 -4.33 21.81
N LEU A 283 26.91 -4.96 20.64
CA LEU A 283 26.56 -4.38 19.33
C LEU A 283 25.07 -4.02 19.21
N ARG A 284 24.15 -4.85 19.71
CA ARG A 284 22.70 -4.54 19.70
C ARG A 284 22.40 -3.31 20.57
N THR A 285 22.98 -3.25 21.77
CA THR A 285 22.79 -2.14 22.71
C THR A 285 23.37 -0.83 22.17
N HIS A 286 24.55 -0.89 21.52
CA HIS A 286 25.13 0.24 20.82
C HIS A 286 24.22 0.74 19.68
N ILE A 287 23.65 -0.16 18.87
CA ILE A 287 22.67 0.21 17.83
C ILE A 287 21.42 0.85 18.44
N GLN A 288 20.96 0.38 19.61
CA GLN A 288 19.81 0.95 20.31
C GLN A 288 20.10 2.33 20.96
N ARG A 289 21.35 2.63 21.31
CA ARG A 289 21.77 3.92 21.92
C ARG A 289 22.17 4.96 20.87
N GLN A 290 23.07 4.57 19.95
CA GLN A 290 23.74 5.49 19.03
C GLN A 290 23.05 5.60 17.66
N HIS A 291 22.16 4.67 17.30
CA HIS A 291 21.55 4.57 15.96
C HIS A 291 20.03 4.39 15.99
N THR A 292 19.33 4.97 16.96
CA THR A 292 17.87 4.88 17.12
C THR A 292 17.26 6.25 17.40
N ASP A 293 16.14 6.57 16.74
CA ASP A 293 15.50 7.90 16.67
C ASP A 293 14.84 8.40 17.98
N ARG A 294 15.55 8.35 19.12
CA ARG A 294 15.19 9.19 20.28
C ARG A 294 15.59 10.63 20.00
N VAL A 295 14.57 11.43 19.70
CA VAL A 295 14.66 12.89 19.59
C VAL A 295 14.87 13.48 21.00
N ASN A 296 16.12 13.45 21.44
CA ASN A 296 16.60 14.37 22.48
C ASN A 296 16.44 15.82 21.96
N ALA A 297 16.54 16.82 22.84
CA ALA A 297 16.63 18.21 22.39
C ALA A 297 17.76 18.37 21.35
N MET A 298 17.53 19.17 20.30
CA MET A 298 18.56 19.45 19.30
C MET A 298 19.65 20.31 19.93
N THR A 299 20.90 19.85 19.86
CA THR A 299 22.07 20.57 20.36
C THR A 299 23.04 20.85 19.21
N PRO A 300 24.05 21.73 19.37
CA PRO A 300 25.07 21.95 18.35
C PRO A 300 25.78 20.66 17.90
N GLU A 301 25.91 19.68 18.79
CA GLU A 301 26.53 18.37 18.56
C GLU A 301 25.55 17.35 17.96
N LYS A 302 24.25 17.50 18.22
CA LYS A 302 23.18 16.56 17.82
C LYS A 302 22.05 17.26 17.07
N HIS A 303 22.35 17.69 15.84
CA HIS A 303 21.40 18.22 14.87
C HIS A 303 21.56 17.51 13.50
N LEU A 304 20.54 17.59 12.64
CA LEU A 304 20.59 17.10 11.27
C LEU A 304 21.36 18.09 10.40
N ARG A 305 22.38 17.62 9.66
CA ARG A 305 23.18 18.52 8.82
C ARG A 305 22.29 19.20 7.79
N SER A 306 22.52 20.49 7.61
CA SER A 306 21.66 21.37 6.82
C SER A 306 22.47 22.37 6.00
N GLN A 307 21.85 22.85 4.92
CA GLN A 307 22.44 23.80 3.96
C GLN A 307 21.33 24.68 3.40
N CYS A 308 21.52 26.00 3.39
CA CYS A 308 20.60 26.90 2.72
C CYS A 308 20.62 26.68 1.19
N ILE A 309 19.45 26.65 0.56
CA ILE A 309 19.28 26.61 -0.91
C ILE A 309 18.85 27.99 -1.41
N ASP A 310 17.98 28.66 -0.66
CA ASP A 310 17.39 29.96 -1.01
C ASP A 310 17.17 30.77 0.27
N GLY A 311 18.00 31.81 0.47
CA GLY A 311 17.95 32.65 1.67
C GLY A 311 16.76 33.60 1.70
N LYS A 312 16.25 34.04 0.53
CA LYS A 312 15.10 34.95 0.41
C LYS A 312 13.80 34.27 0.84
N ILE A 313 13.60 33.02 0.43
CA ILE A 313 12.39 32.23 0.71
C ILE A 313 12.56 31.39 1.99
N GLY A 314 13.79 31.25 2.50
CA GLY A 314 14.09 30.44 3.69
C GLY A 314 13.98 28.94 3.41
N ILE A 315 14.40 28.49 2.21
CA ILE A 315 14.42 27.07 1.82
C ILE A 315 15.79 26.46 2.11
N PHE A 316 15.80 25.33 2.80
CA PHE A 316 16.99 24.58 3.21
C PHE A 316 16.92 23.13 2.75
N ALA A 317 18.07 22.54 2.45
CA ALA A 317 18.27 21.09 2.48
C ALA A 317 18.60 20.66 3.92
N VAL A 318 17.97 19.59 4.40
CA VAL A 318 18.27 18.96 5.70
C VAL A 318 18.36 17.45 5.52
N GLU A 319 19.22 16.75 6.28
CA GLU A 319 19.24 15.29 6.24
C GLU A 319 17.92 14.68 6.74
N LYS A 320 17.40 13.67 6.01
CA LYS A 320 16.11 13.04 6.32
C LYS A 320 16.05 12.39 7.71
N ALA A 321 17.17 11.89 8.22
CA ALA A 321 17.29 11.19 9.50
C ALA A 321 18.73 11.28 10.01
N PHE A 322 18.93 11.07 11.31
CA PHE A 322 20.26 11.10 11.95
C PHE A 322 21.15 9.90 11.54
N HIS A 323 20.54 8.83 11.05
CA HIS A 323 21.19 7.55 10.79
C HIS A 323 20.79 6.97 9.42
N GLY A 324 21.63 6.09 8.88
CA GLY A 324 21.40 5.42 7.60
C GLY A 324 21.91 6.20 6.38
N GLN A 325 21.20 6.12 5.25
CA GLN A 325 21.62 6.82 4.04
C GLN A 325 21.24 8.30 4.12
N ALA A 326 22.25 9.16 4.23
CA ALA A 326 22.13 10.60 4.08
C ALA A 326 21.44 10.95 2.75
N ILE A 327 20.18 11.35 2.85
CA ILE A 327 19.31 11.77 1.76
C ILE A 327 18.77 13.15 2.19
N PRO A 328 19.07 14.23 1.45
CA PRO A 328 18.53 15.54 1.77
C PRO A 328 17.05 15.62 1.43
N ILE A 329 16.33 16.41 2.22
CA ILE A 329 14.93 16.81 2.03
C ILE A 329 14.82 18.34 2.08
N HIS A 330 13.78 18.92 1.49
CA HIS A 330 13.49 20.34 1.67
C HIS A 330 12.76 20.64 2.98
N VAL A 331 13.17 21.73 3.61
CA VAL A 331 12.54 22.34 4.79
C VAL A 331 12.44 23.84 4.54
N ILE A 332 11.32 24.46 4.93
CA ILE A 332 11.18 25.93 4.97
C ILE A 332 11.15 26.36 6.42
N LYS A 333 11.96 27.37 6.76
CA LYS A 333 11.86 28.10 8.02
C LYS A 333 12.18 29.57 7.76
N ASN A 334 11.13 30.35 7.53
CA ASN A 334 11.18 31.80 7.51
C ASN A 334 10.41 32.34 8.72
N THR A 335 11.10 33.07 9.58
CA THR A 335 10.57 33.60 10.86
C THR A 335 10.24 35.10 10.82
N TRP A 336 10.34 35.74 9.65
CA TRP A 336 10.18 37.20 9.50
C TRP A 336 9.47 37.60 8.20
N GLY A 337 8.89 38.82 8.20
CA GLY A 337 8.11 39.35 7.09
C GLY A 337 6.72 38.69 6.93
N PRO A 338 5.96 39.07 5.88
CA PRO A 338 4.61 38.53 5.64
C PRO A 338 4.60 37.03 5.29
N ASN A 339 5.75 36.49 4.86
CA ASN A 339 5.91 35.10 4.46
C ASN A 339 6.36 34.19 5.63
N PHE A 340 5.91 34.45 6.86
CA PHE A 340 6.19 33.60 8.01
C PHE A 340 5.72 32.16 7.74
N ARG A 341 6.67 31.21 7.69
CA ARG A 341 6.39 29.83 7.27
C ARG A 341 7.39 28.87 7.88
N SER A 342 6.88 27.85 8.56
CA SER A 342 7.65 26.71 9.08
C SER A 342 7.04 25.42 8.55
N ALA A 343 7.79 24.63 7.78
CA ALA A 343 7.29 23.44 7.09
C ALA A 343 8.41 22.44 6.73
N CYS A 344 8.09 21.15 6.72
CA CYS A 344 8.96 20.06 6.26
C CYS A 344 8.26 19.28 5.13
N GLU A 345 8.97 18.87 4.07
CA GLU A 345 8.32 18.22 2.90
C GLU A 345 7.80 16.79 3.18
N LEU A 346 8.26 16.15 4.26
CA LEU A 346 7.95 14.76 4.58
C LEU A 346 6.46 14.55 4.96
N ASP A 347 5.82 13.57 4.32
CA ASP A 347 4.47 13.05 4.67
C ASP A 347 4.29 12.92 6.19
N GLN A 348 5.29 12.33 6.86
CA GLN A 348 5.23 12.05 8.28
C GLN A 348 5.28 13.34 9.13
N CYS A 349 6.15 14.29 8.81
CA CYS A 349 6.26 15.53 9.59
C CYS A 349 5.02 16.41 9.42
N ILE A 350 4.42 16.43 8.24
CA ILE A 350 3.14 17.09 7.97
C ILE A 350 2.03 16.41 8.78
N SER A 351 1.89 15.08 8.70
CA SER A 351 0.85 14.36 9.47
C SER A 351 1.08 14.42 10.99
N ASN A 352 2.32 14.63 11.47
CA ASN A 352 2.60 14.88 12.88
C ASN A 352 2.14 16.28 13.29
N ALA A 353 2.39 17.30 12.47
CA ALA A 353 2.00 18.69 12.74
C ALA A 353 0.47 18.86 12.70
N GLU A 354 -0.21 18.22 11.75
CA GLU A 354 -1.68 18.20 11.68
C GLU A 354 -2.28 17.48 12.90
N TYR A 355 -1.74 16.34 13.31
CA TYR A 355 -2.15 15.64 14.53
C TYR A 355 -1.89 16.47 15.80
N ALA A 356 -0.73 17.12 15.90
CA ALA A 356 -0.37 18.01 16.99
C ALA A 356 -1.35 19.18 17.11
N HIS A 357 -1.72 19.80 15.98
CA HIS A 357 -2.78 20.82 15.92
C HIS A 357 -4.15 20.30 16.39
N ILE A 358 -4.60 19.13 15.91
CA ILE A 358 -5.90 18.52 16.28
C ILE A 358 -5.95 18.13 17.77
N THR A 359 -4.84 17.68 18.34
CA THR A 359 -4.73 17.34 19.78
C THR A 359 -4.54 18.58 20.66
N GLY A 360 -4.04 19.70 20.12
CA GLY A 360 -3.73 20.93 20.86
C GLY A 360 -2.29 21.01 21.37
N ILE A 361 -1.40 20.15 20.87
CA ILE A 361 0.04 20.12 21.19
C ILE A 361 0.75 21.14 20.28
N LEU A 362 0.69 22.42 20.64
CA LEU A 362 1.30 23.52 19.87
C LEU A 362 2.18 24.40 20.77
N PRO A 363 3.26 25.01 20.25
CA PRO A 363 3.78 24.87 18.88
C PRO A 363 4.47 23.50 18.65
N PHE A 364 4.41 22.99 17.42
CA PHE A 364 5.10 21.77 17.01
C PHE A 364 6.10 22.07 15.88
N GLU A 365 7.39 21.90 16.16
CA GLU A 365 8.43 21.80 15.14
C GLU A 365 8.97 20.37 15.11
N CYS A 366 9.14 19.80 13.91
CA CYS A 366 9.83 18.52 13.76
C CYS A 366 11.36 18.70 13.84
N CYS A 367 12.10 17.63 14.14
CA CYS A 367 13.57 17.68 14.28
C CYS A 367 14.29 18.28 13.06
N HIS A 368 13.74 18.15 11.84
CA HIS A 368 14.27 18.78 10.63
C HIS A 368 14.21 20.32 10.66
N VAL A 369 13.14 20.88 11.23
CA VAL A 369 12.92 22.32 11.39
C VAL A 369 13.69 22.87 12.60
N GLN A 370 13.79 22.08 13.67
CA GLN A 370 14.58 22.41 14.87
C GLN A 370 16.09 22.42 14.57
N SER A 371 16.56 21.49 13.71
CA SER A 371 17.97 21.42 13.30
C SER A 371 18.45 22.65 12.54
N LEU A 372 17.55 23.44 11.94
CA LEU A 372 17.91 24.68 11.24
C LEU A 372 18.44 25.78 12.17
N CYS A 373 18.20 25.68 13.49
CA CYS A 373 18.82 26.57 14.47
C CYS A 373 20.35 26.44 14.53
N PHE A 374 20.92 25.40 13.90
CA PHE A 374 22.36 25.16 13.79
C PHE A 374 22.86 25.21 12.33
N CYS A 375 22.00 25.55 11.37
CA CYS A 375 22.40 25.76 9.98
C CYS A 375 23.23 27.05 9.89
N LYS A 376 24.48 26.95 9.42
CA LYS A 376 25.23 28.15 9.03
C LYS A 376 24.50 28.84 7.86
N GLN A 377 24.34 30.16 7.95
CA GLN A 377 24.04 30.95 6.76
C GLN A 377 25.24 30.87 5.81
N ILE A 378 24.97 30.89 4.51
CA ILE A 378 25.97 30.79 3.44
C ILE A 378 25.74 31.96 2.50
N GLU A 379 26.83 32.59 2.08
CA GLU A 379 26.85 33.74 1.16
C GLU A 379 26.21 33.38 -0.20
N GLU A 380 25.65 34.37 -0.89
CA GLU A 380 24.83 34.17 -2.10
C GLU A 380 25.66 33.69 -3.32
N SER A 381 25.90 32.38 -3.39
CA SER A 381 26.55 31.73 -4.54
C SER A 381 25.66 31.75 -5.80
N ASN A 382 25.69 32.86 -6.53
CA ASN A 382 24.93 33.10 -7.77
C ASN A 382 25.42 32.24 -8.96
N PHE A 383 25.20 30.92 -8.90
CA PHE A 383 25.59 29.97 -9.96
C PHE A 383 24.52 29.88 -11.06
N ALA A 384 24.76 30.55 -12.19
CA ALA A 384 23.91 30.49 -13.37
C ALA A 384 24.22 29.29 -14.28
N LEU A 385 23.17 28.60 -14.76
CA LEU A 385 23.29 27.65 -15.87
C LEU A 385 23.30 28.38 -17.21
N THR A 386 24.26 28.02 -18.07
CA THR A 386 24.50 28.71 -19.36
C THR A 386 23.83 27.98 -20.52
N GLU A 387 23.28 28.74 -21.49
CA GLU A 387 22.69 28.14 -22.69
C GLU A 387 23.72 27.40 -23.56
N ASN A 388 25.00 27.76 -23.48
CA ASN A 388 26.09 27.07 -24.18
C ASN A 388 26.19 25.59 -23.74
N SER A 389 26.24 25.32 -22.42
CA SER A 389 26.29 23.94 -21.90
C SER A 389 25.00 23.16 -22.15
N LEU A 390 23.85 23.84 -22.28
CA LEU A 390 22.59 23.23 -22.72
C LEU A 390 22.62 22.85 -24.21
N SER A 391 23.20 23.71 -25.05
CA SER A 391 23.31 23.49 -26.50
C SER A 391 24.30 22.35 -26.81
N GLN A 392 25.40 22.24 -26.05
CA GLN A 392 26.28 21.07 -26.08
C GLN A 392 25.54 19.77 -25.74
N LEU A 393 24.60 19.77 -24.78
CA LEU A 393 23.77 18.60 -24.47
C LEU A 393 22.76 18.22 -25.56
N VAL A 394 22.37 19.16 -26.42
CA VAL A 394 21.59 18.88 -27.64
C VAL A 394 22.50 18.30 -28.73
N GLN A 395 23.70 18.87 -28.92
CA GLN A 395 24.72 18.37 -29.87
C GLN A 395 25.15 16.93 -29.55
N GLU A 396 25.39 16.63 -28.27
CA GLU A 396 25.68 15.29 -27.71
C GLU A 396 24.43 14.38 -27.61
N LYS A 397 23.28 14.82 -28.15
CA LYS A 397 22.01 14.06 -28.25
C LYS A 397 21.46 13.54 -26.91
N TRP A 398 21.79 14.20 -25.80
CA TRP A 398 21.14 13.94 -24.49
C TRP A 398 19.73 14.51 -24.43
N PHE A 399 19.49 15.58 -25.19
CA PHE A 399 18.22 16.26 -25.40
C PHE A 399 18.00 16.53 -26.90
N GLY A 400 16.76 16.83 -27.28
CA GLY A 400 16.44 17.47 -28.56
C GLY A 400 15.91 18.89 -28.33
N GLU A 401 15.83 19.69 -29.39
CA GLU A 401 15.61 21.15 -29.29
C GLU A 401 14.34 21.55 -28.51
N ALA A 402 13.23 20.82 -28.70
CA ALA A 402 12.00 21.02 -27.92
C ALA A 402 12.20 20.90 -26.39
N ARG A 403 13.20 20.16 -25.93
CA ARG A 403 13.57 20.07 -24.51
C ARG A 403 14.48 21.23 -24.07
N LYS A 404 15.34 21.75 -24.95
CA LYS A 404 16.10 22.99 -24.70
C LYS A 404 15.14 24.16 -24.51
N ILE A 405 14.15 24.33 -25.39
CA ILE A 405 13.11 25.36 -25.28
C ILE A 405 12.36 25.26 -23.94
N GLN A 406 11.98 24.04 -23.50
CA GLN A 406 11.33 23.83 -22.20
C GLN A 406 12.23 24.21 -21.00
N LEU A 407 13.53 23.89 -21.05
CA LEU A 407 14.47 24.25 -20.00
C LEU A 407 14.73 25.76 -19.92
N LEU A 408 14.78 26.45 -21.07
CA LEU A 408 14.88 27.91 -21.14
C LEU A 408 13.56 28.62 -20.75
N LYS A 409 12.40 27.94 -20.84
CA LYS A 409 11.16 28.42 -20.21
C LYS A 409 11.25 28.32 -18.68
N LEU A 410 11.64 27.15 -18.16
CA LEU A 410 11.78 26.93 -16.71
C LEU A 410 12.85 27.85 -16.08
N GLN A 411 13.93 28.18 -16.80
CA GLN A 411 14.92 29.17 -16.35
C GLN A 411 14.31 30.56 -16.20
N ARG A 412 13.51 31.02 -17.18
CA ARG A 412 12.82 32.31 -17.10
C ARG A 412 11.80 32.33 -15.97
N GLU A 413 11.07 31.24 -15.74
CA GLU A 413 10.13 31.09 -14.64
C GLU A 413 10.82 31.15 -13.27
N ALA A 414 12.00 30.51 -13.13
CA ALA A 414 12.82 30.59 -11.91
C ALA A 414 13.34 32.02 -11.67
N ASN A 415 13.84 32.68 -12.72
CA ASN A 415 14.33 34.07 -12.64
C ASN A 415 13.21 35.06 -12.26
N VAL A 416 12.00 34.90 -12.81
CA VAL A 416 10.81 35.72 -12.47
C VAL A 416 10.34 35.48 -11.03
N ALA A 417 10.57 34.28 -10.49
CA ALA A 417 10.31 33.97 -9.08
C ALA A 417 11.52 34.27 -8.16
N GLU A 418 12.56 34.98 -8.65
CA GLU A 418 13.80 35.33 -7.96
C GLU A 418 14.54 34.18 -7.24
N THR A 419 14.31 32.92 -7.66
CA THR A 419 14.83 31.72 -6.99
C THR A 419 15.78 30.92 -7.89
N PRO A 420 16.85 30.28 -7.37
CA PRO A 420 17.79 29.55 -8.21
C PRO A 420 17.13 28.40 -8.97
N LEU A 421 17.29 28.33 -10.30
CA LEU A 421 16.76 27.24 -11.14
C LEU A 421 17.19 25.84 -10.65
N SER A 422 18.44 25.71 -10.19
CA SER A 422 18.97 24.44 -9.68
C SER A 422 20.16 24.65 -8.76
N PHE A 423 20.27 23.82 -7.72
CA PHE A 423 21.32 23.92 -6.70
C PHE A 423 21.90 22.53 -6.39
N HIS A 424 23.23 22.39 -6.35
CA HIS A 424 23.90 21.15 -5.96
C HIS A 424 23.96 21.02 -4.44
N VAL A 425 23.15 20.11 -3.91
CA VAL A 425 23.04 19.89 -2.47
C VAL A 425 24.21 19.03 -1.99
N THR A 426 25.07 19.61 -1.16
CA THR A 426 26.23 18.91 -0.57
C THR A 426 25.81 17.95 0.53
N VAL A 427 24.74 18.30 1.26
CA VAL A 427 24.10 17.48 2.30
C VAL A 427 23.71 16.10 1.72
N GLY A 428 24.36 15.06 2.23
CA GLY A 428 24.19 13.66 1.78
C GLY A 428 24.80 13.29 0.43
N SER A 429 25.35 14.23 -0.34
CA SER A 429 26.10 13.89 -1.55
C SER A 429 27.36 13.08 -1.23
N SER A 430 27.77 12.21 -2.15
CA SER A 430 28.86 11.25 -1.96
C SER A 430 29.60 10.93 -3.26
N SER A 431 30.68 10.15 -3.15
CA SER A 431 31.38 9.58 -4.30
C SER A 431 30.47 8.76 -5.24
N THR A 432 29.32 8.28 -4.77
CA THR A 432 28.38 7.44 -5.56
C THR A 432 27.05 8.10 -5.91
N LYS A 433 26.63 9.16 -5.20
CA LYS A 433 25.36 9.88 -5.42
C LYS A 433 25.56 11.39 -5.41
N CYS A 434 24.90 12.10 -6.32
CA CYS A 434 24.73 13.55 -6.26
C CYS A 434 23.24 13.88 -6.13
N PHE A 435 22.95 14.96 -5.41
CA PHE A 435 21.60 15.50 -5.21
C PHE A 435 21.50 16.92 -5.76
N ILE A 436 20.53 17.18 -6.63
CA ILE A 436 20.24 18.51 -7.19
C ILE A 436 18.83 18.92 -6.77
N SER A 437 18.69 20.05 -6.08
CA SER A 437 17.40 20.70 -5.83
C SER A 437 17.03 21.55 -7.04
N VAL A 438 16.02 21.12 -7.80
CA VAL A 438 15.56 21.79 -9.04
C VAL A 438 14.27 22.56 -8.76
N PHE A 439 14.17 23.80 -9.24
CA PHE A 439 12.94 24.60 -9.20
C PHE A 439 11.80 23.92 -9.97
N GLU A 440 10.58 24.03 -9.44
CA GLU A 440 9.35 23.52 -10.01
C GLU A 440 8.21 24.49 -9.66
N PRO A 441 7.70 25.29 -10.61
CA PRO A 441 6.70 26.32 -10.32
C PRO A 441 5.34 25.76 -9.88
N THR A 442 5.05 24.47 -10.11
CA THR A 442 3.78 23.84 -9.75
C THR A 442 3.88 23.05 -8.43
N VAL A 443 3.07 23.46 -7.45
CA VAL A 443 2.93 22.71 -6.20
C VAL A 443 2.23 21.38 -6.48
N SER A 444 2.85 20.28 -6.05
CA SER A 444 2.39 18.91 -6.31
C SER A 444 2.87 17.97 -5.20
N TYR A 445 2.35 16.74 -5.13
CA TYR A 445 2.69 15.79 -4.04
C TYR A 445 4.21 15.48 -3.95
N TYR A 446 4.96 15.76 -5.01
CA TYR A 446 6.41 15.62 -5.10
C TYR A 446 7.18 16.96 -5.11
N SER A 447 6.47 18.09 -5.09
CA SER A 447 7.02 19.47 -5.07
C SER A 447 6.18 20.31 -4.10
N ARG A 448 6.31 20.07 -2.79
CA ARG A 448 5.54 20.78 -1.75
C ARG A 448 6.05 22.19 -1.45
N MET A 449 7.25 22.51 -1.93
CA MET A 449 8.01 23.72 -1.61
C MET A 449 8.51 24.44 -2.88
N GLY A 450 7.87 24.20 -4.04
CA GLY A 450 8.28 24.76 -5.33
C GLY A 450 9.63 24.21 -5.85
N ARG A 451 10.10 23.08 -5.30
CA ARG A 451 11.39 22.46 -5.61
C ARG A 451 11.30 20.94 -5.52
N VAL A 452 12.11 20.24 -6.33
CA VAL A 452 12.14 18.77 -6.43
C VAL A 452 13.59 18.26 -6.30
N MET A 453 13.80 17.29 -5.41
CA MET A 453 15.11 16.70 -5.15
C MET A 453 15.40 15.57 -6.16
N VAL A 454 16.35 15.81 -7.07
CA VAL A 454 16.76 14.85 -8.11
C VAL A 454 18.04 14.14 -7.67
N THR A 455 18.04 12.80 -7.67
CA THR A 455 19.21 11.99 -7.32
C THR A 455 19.80 11.32 -8.55
N TYR A 456 21.11 11.46 -8.75
CA TYR A 456 21.86 10.66 -9.71
C TYR A 456 22.71 9.59 -9.00
N ASP A 457 22.42 8.32 -9.27
CA ASP A 457 23.23 7.18 -8.85
C ASP A 457 24.31 6.91 -9.92
N LYS A 458 25.56 7.31 -9.61
CA LYS A 458 26.72 7.18 -10.49
C LYS A 458 27.04 5.71 -10.78
N LYS A 459 26.96 4.84 -9.76
CA LYS A 459 27.27 3.39 -9.89
C LYS A 459 26.27 2.66 -10.77
N LYS A 460 24.98 2.97 -10.67
CA LYS A 460 23.92 2.34 -11.48
C LYS A 460 23.66 3.06 -12.80
N ASN A 461 24.31 4.22 -13.06
CA ASN A 461 23.95 5.21 -14.08
C ASN A 461 22.41 5.31 -14.22
N ASN A 462 21.78 5.81 -13.16
CA ASN A 462 20.34 5.82 -12.99
C ASN A 462 19.87 7.14 -12.36
N TRP A 463 18.80 7.71 -12.89
CA TRP A 463 18.28 9.03 -12.51
C TRP A 463 16.94 8.88 -11.80
N HIS A 464 16.93 9.17 -10.49
CA HIS A 464 15.72 9.20 -9.69
C HIS A 464 15.21 10.64 -9.59
N CYS A 465 13.93 10.84 -9.89
CA CYS A 465 13.21 12.06 -9.56
C CYS A 465 11.81 11.62 -9.10
N PRO A 466 11.31 12.09 -7.95
CA PRO A 466 9.99 11.76 -7.42
C PRO A 466 8.83 11.84 -8.43
N CYS A 467 8.85 12.78 -9.38
CA CYS A 467 7.76 12.96 -10.35
C CYS A 467 7.67 11.89 -11.46
N ALA A 468 8.72 11.08 -11.68
CA ALA A 468 8.79 10.21 -12.86
C ALA A 468 9.58 8.91 -12.62
N LYS A 469 8.95 7.78 -12.98
CA LYS A 469 9.51 6.41 -12.84
C LYS A 469 10.95 6.37 -13.37
N PRO A 470 11.89 5.63 -12.75
CA PRO A 470 13.33 5.81 -12.99
C PRO A 470 13.78 5.84 -14.46
N ARG A 471 13.14 5.04 -15.34
CA ARG A 471 13.43 4.97 -16.78
C ARG A 471 12.84 6.12 -17.62
N GLN A 472 11.83 6.85 -17.13
CA GLN A 472 11.24 7.99 -17.83
C GLN A 472 12.05 9.27 -17.58
N SER A 473 12.17 10.11 -18.62
CA SER A 473 12.71 11.47 -18.52
C SER A 473 11.60 12.48 -18.15
N CYS A 474 11.86 13.32 -17.17
CA CYS A 474 11.08 14.52 -16.85
C CYS A 474 11.96 15.77 -17.00
N ILE A 475 11.36 16.97 -16.87
CA ILE A 475 12.11 18.23 -16.94
C ILE A 475 13.16 18.33 -15.81
N HIS A 476 12.86 17.92 -14.58
CA HIS A 476 13.83 17.98 -13.47
C HIS A 476 15.05 17.07 -13.70
N LYS A 477 14.86 15.87 -14.25
CA LYS A 477 15.97 14.99 -14.70
C LYS A 477 16.75 15.60 -15.85
N ALA A 478 16.19 16.55 -16.60
CA ALA A 478 16.89 17.29 -17.64
C ALA A 478 17.65 18.49 -17.05
N THR A 479 17.06 19.30 -16.16
CA THR A 479 17.74 20.40 -15.44
C THR A 479 18.89 19.88 -14.58
N ALA A 480 18.68 18.80 -13.83
CA ALA A 480 19.73 18.19 -13.01
C ALA A 480 20.86 17.54 -13.83
N LYS A 481 20.56 17.08 -15.06
CA LYS A 481 21.58 16.66 -16.04
C LYS A 481 22.37 17.86 -16.56
N TRP A 482 21.70 18.95 -16.91
CA TRP A 482 22.33 20.18 -17.37
C TRP A 482 23.26 20.75 -16.29
N HIS A 483 22.79 20.80 -15.04
CA HIS A 483 23.61 21.14 -13.88
C HIS A 483 24.82 20.20 -13.72
N LEU A 484 24.61 18.88 -13.70
CA LEU A 484 25.72 17.91 -13.57
C LEU A 484 26.62 17.82 -14.81
N PHE A 485 26.21 18.29 -15.97
CA PHE A 485 27.07 18.39 -17.15
C PHE A 485 27.95 19.64 -17.07
N GLN A 486 27.39 20.81 -16.72
CA GLN A 486 28.16 22.04 -16.51
C GLN A 486 29.14 21.94 -15.31
N THR A 487 28.82 21.12 -14.30
CA THR A 487 29.66 20.97 -13.08
C THR A 487 30.51 19.69 -13.03
N ILE A 488 30.06 18.57 -13.61
CA ILE A 488 30.77 17.28 -13.56
C ILE A 488 30.63 16.50 -14.90
N PRO A 489 31.23 16.96 -16.02
CA PRO A 489 31.10 16.34 -17.35
C PRO A 489 31.40 14.84 -17.41
N GLN A 490 32.26 14.36 -16.49
CA GLN A 490 32.82 13.01 -16.39
C GLN A 490 31.76 11.87 -16.42
N LEU A 491 30.52 12.16 -16.05
CA LEU A 491 29.51 11.16 -15.64
C LEU A 491 28.72 10.49 -16.80
N PHE A 492 28.95 10.89 -18.04
CA PHE A 492 27.97 10.71 -19.14
C PHE A 492 28.35 9.59 -20.17
N LYS A 493 28.61 8.34 -19.72
CA LYS A 493 28.92 7.16 -20.58
C LYS A 493 28.03 5.92 -20.21
N ARG A 494 27.60 5.01 -21.13
CA ARG A 494 26.41 4.09 -20.94
C ARG A 494 26.39 2.71 -21.68
N LEU A 495 25.72 1.65 -21.13
CA LEU A 495 25.05 0.45 -21.79
C LEU A 495 24.36 -0.57 -20.78
N LYS A 496 23.30 -1.39 -21.15
CA LYS A 496 22.45 -2.40 -20.35
C LYS A 496 21.72 -3.45 -21.30
N CYS A 497 20.89 -4.53 -21.03
CA CYS A 497 20.14 -5.22 -19.90
C CYS A 497 19.58 -6.67 -20.32
N SER A 498 18.86 -7.50 -19.48
CA SER A 498 18.62 -8.99 -19.70
C SER A 498 17.43 -9.80 -19.00
N GLU A 499 17.20 -11.13 -19.33
CA GLU A 499 16.59 -12.33 -18.57
C GLU A 499 15.07 -12.87 -18.67
N VAL A 500 14.66 -13.92 -17.85
CA VAL A 500 13.39 -14.77 -17.52
C VAL A 500 13.14 -16.20 -18.19
N SER A 501 12.40 -17.29 -17.73
CA SER A 501 11.45 -17.70 -16.59
C SER A 501 11.26 -19.26 -16.21
N ASN A 502 10.04 -19.80 -15.91
CA ASN A 502 9.57 -20.83 -14.86
C ASN A 502 8.49 -21.91 -15.36
N THR A 503 7.62 -22.78 -14.70
CA THR A 503 7.39 -23.70 -13.47
C THR A 503 5.94 -24.38 -13.48
N VAL A 504 5.57 -25.54 -12.82
CA VAL A 504 4.14 -26.00 -12.42
C VAL A 504 3.98 -27.30 -11.48
N HIS A 505 2.75 -27.86 -11.25
CA HIS A 505 2.05 -28.66 -10.15
C HIS A 505 1.69 -30.20 -10.40
N GLU A 506 0.83 -31.03 -9.68
CA GLU A 506 0.54 -31.52 -8.26
C GLU A 506 -0.59 -32.68 -8.19
N ASP A 507 -1.05 -33.21 -7.01
CA ASP A 507 -2.38 -33.93 -6.63
C ASP A 507 -2.54 -35.41 -6.05
N ASP A 508 -3.75 -35.76 -5.49
CA ASP A 508 -4.07 -36.34 -4.12
C ASP A 508 -5.53 -36.94 -3.86
N ASP A 509 -5.89 -37.72 -2.77
CA ASP A 509 -7.33 -38.13 -2.41
C ASP A 509 -7.78 -38.79 -1.02
N ALA A 510 -9.11 -38.94 -0.70
CA ALA A 510 -9.71 -39.31 0.64
C ALA A 510 -11.17 -39.95 0.73
N CYS A 511 -11.75 -40.18 1.94
CA CYS A 511 -13.12 -40.77 2.29
C CYS A 511 -13.55 -40.51 3.79
N CYS A 512 -14.74 -40.79 4.41
CA CYS A 512 -16.15 -41.26 4.13
C CYS A 512 -17.10 -41.21 5.40
N HIS A 513 -18.41 -41.59 5.30
CA HIS A 513 -19.51 -41.84 6.31
C HIS A 513 -20.63 -40.77 6.48
N ASP A 514 -21.91 -41.18 6.74
CA ASP A 514 -23.08 -40.52 6.12
C ASP A 514 -24.28 -40.01 6.98
N SER A 515 -24.45 -40.39 8.26
CA SER A 515 -25.68 -40.09 9.05
C SER A 515 -25.69 -38.75 9.81
N TYR A 516 -24.54 -38.08 9.88
CA TYR A 516 -24.33 -36.70 10.30
C TYR A 516 -23.64 -35.99 9.12
N PRO A 517 -23.88 -34.71 8.80
CA PRO A 517 -24.55 -33.67 9.60
C PRO A 517 -26.09 -33.67 9.59
N PRO A 518 -26.75 -32.92 10.51
CA PRO A 518 -28.20 -32.89 10.68
C PRO A 518 -28.97 -32.20 9.53
N ASN A 519 -30.31 -32.20 9.63
CA ASN A 519 -31.16 -31.46 8.70
C ASN A 519 -30.95 -29.94 8.79
N SER A 520 -31.31 -29.22 7.71
CA SER A 520 -31.04 -27.79 7.55
C SER A 520 -31.68 -26.87 8.60
N ALA A 521 -32.82 -27.25 9.17
CA ALA A 521 -33.46 -26.44 10.22
C ALA A 521 -32.72 -26.57 11.56
N THR A 522 -32.15 -27.75 11.86
CA THR A 522 -31.26 -27.94 13.01
C THR A 522 -29.92 -27.24 12.77
N VAL A 523 -29.32 -27.37 11.59
CA VAL A 523 -28.06 -26.68 11.22
C VAL A 523 -28.21 -25.15 11.34
N LYS A 524 -29.34 -24.56 10.93
CA LYS A 524 -29.62 -23.13 11.13
C LYS A 524 -29.47 -22.71 12.60
N LYS A 525 -30.15 -23.43 13.50
CA LYS A 525 -30.11 -23.16 14.95
C LYS A 525 -28.71 -23.35 15.55
N MET A 526 -27.95 -24.34 15.08
CA MET A 526 -26.56 -24.55 15.50
C MET A 526 -25.67 -23.37 15.10
N MET A 527 -25.84 -22.85 13.88
CA MET A 527 -25.09 -21.69 13.38
C MET A 527 -25.46 -20.40 14.11
N GLU A 528 -26.73 -20.25 14.50
CA GLU A 528 -27.23 -19.13 15.31
C GLU A 528 -26.61 -19.15 16.72
N ASP A 529 -26.62 -20.29 17.44
CA ASP A 529 -25.96 -20.40 18.76
C ASP A 529 -24.44 -20.16 18.68
N MET A 530 -23.78 -20.62 17.61
CA MET A 530 -22.34 -20.35 17.42
C MET A 530 -22.03 -18.86 17.20
N LEU A 531 -22.88 -18.12 16.47
CA LEU A 531 -22.69 -16.69 16.22
C LEU A 531 -23.06 -15.81 17.43
N GLU A 532 -23.93 -16.29 18.31
CA GLU A 532 -24.30 -15.62 19.55
C GLU A 532 -23.31 -15.92 20.69
N HIS A 533 -22.96 -17.19 20.90
CA HIS A 533 -22.25 -17.68 22.10
C HIS A 533 -20.82 -18.19 21.87
N LYS A 534 -20.38 -18.46 20.63
CA LYS A 534 -19.05 -19.06 20.33
C LYS A 534 -18.14 -18.15 19.48
N LYS A 535 -18.41 -16.85 19.45
CA LYS A 535 -17.55 -15.85 18.80
C LYS A 535 -16.13 -15.85 19.36
N ILE A 536 -15.16 -15.67 18.48
CA ILE A 536 -13.72 -15.68 18.77
C ILE A 536 -13.22 -14.22 18.87
N PRO A 537 -12.62 -13.79 19.99
CA PRO A 537 -12.07 -12.45 20.14
C PRO A 537 -10.96 -12.14 19.13
N VAL A 538 -11.00 -10.95 18.51
CA VAL A 538 -10.01 -10.50 17.50
C VAL A 538 -8.57 -10.52 18.04
N LYS A 539 -8.42 -10.19 19.32
CA LYS A 539 -7.17 -10.30 20.09
C LYS A 539 -7.29 -11.49 21.04
N LEU A 540 -6.77 -12.65 20.61
CA LEU A 540 -6.61 -13.81 21.49
C LEU A 540 -5.62 -13.51 22.61
N GLN A 541 -5.90 -14.02 23.81
CA GLN A 541 -5.03 -13.89 24.98
C GLN A 541 -3.75 -14.75 24.81
N GLN A 542 -2.66 -14.33 25.46
CA GLN A 542 -1.32 -14.87 25.20
C GLN A 542 -1.15 -16.32 25.70
N ASP A 543 -1.91 -16.74 26.69
CA ASP A 543 -2.01 -18.11 27.19
C ASP A 543 -2.74 -19.02 26.18
N ILE A 544 -3.86 -18.58 25.60
CA ILE A 544 -4.58 -19.30 24.53
C ILE A 544 -3.68 -19.44 23.30
N LEU A 545 -2.86 -18.43 23.00
CA LEU A 545 -1.82 -18.49 21.97
C LEU A 545 -0.64 -19.42 22.31
N GLN A 546 -0.44 -19.81 23.57
CA GLN A 546 0.49 -20.88 23.95
C GLN A 546 -0.18 -22.27 23.90
N LYS A 547 -1.40 -22.42 24.44
CA LYS A 547 -2.22 -23.64 24.31
C LYS A 547 -2.36 -24.08 22.86
N SER A 548 -2.67 -23.14 21.94
CA SER A 548 -2.82 -23.38 20.50
C SER A 548 -1.58 -23.93 19.76
N LYS A 549 -0.47 -24.18 20.47
CA LYS A 549 0.76 -24.80 19.94
C LYS A 549 1.01 -26.23 20.44
N HIS A 550 0.52 -26.59 21.64
CA HIS A 550 0.91 -27.82 22.34
C HIS A 550 -0.21 -28.35 23.26
N ALA A 551 -0.29 -29.68 23.38
CA ALA A 551 -1.17 -30.40 24.32
C ALA A 551 -2.69 -30.17 24.12
N PHE A 552 -3.22 -30.70 23.01
CA PHE A 552 -4.65 -30.68 22.69
C PHE A 552 -5.39 -31.90 23.26
N PRO A 553 -6.70 -31.80 23.60
CA PRO A 553 -7.48 -32.96 24.02
C PRO A 553 -7.70 -33.96 22.86
N LYS A 554 -7.68 -35.27 23.17
CA LYS A 554 -8.02 -36.32 22.19
C LYS A 554 -9.52 -36.55 22.01
N HIS A 555 -10.33 -36.12 22.99
CA HIS A 555 -11.78 -36.24 22.98
C HIS A 555 -12.36 -34.83 23.07
N LEU A 556 -12.94 -34.36 21.96
CA LEU A 556 -13.46 -33.02 21.78
C LEU A 556 -14.98 -33.05 21.99
N VAL A 557 -15.38 -32.73 23.22
CA VAL A 557 -16.76 -32.83 23.74
C VAL A 557 -17.30 -31.41 24.00
N PRO A 558 -18.55 -31.06 23.62
CA PRO A 558 -19.10 -29.73 23.89
C PRO A 558 -19.17 -29.46 25.39
N GLU A 559 -18.83 -28.23 25.82
CA GLU A 559 -18.82 -27.85 27.24
C GLU A 559 -20.23 -27.77 27.86
N GLU A 560 -21.29 -27.57 27.07
CA GLU A 560 -22.64 -27.35 27.57
C GLU A 560 -23.16 -28.49 28.45
N VAL A 561 -23.74 -28.15 29.61
CA VAL A 561 -24.43 -29.10 30.51
C VAL A 561 -25.96 -28.93 30.48
N GLU A 562 -26.44 -27.74 30.10
CA GLU A 562 -27.85 -27.42 29.90
C GLU A 562 -28.06 -26.72 28.54
N CYS A 563 -29.24 -26.87 27.94
CA CYS A 563 -29.57 -26.18 26.71
C CYS A 563 -29.89 -24.69 26.96
N ARG A 564 -29.05 -23.80 26.43
CA ARG A 564 -29.23 -22.34 26.50
C ARG A 564 -30.65 -21.90 26.12
N LEU A 565 -31.20 -22.46 25.04
CA LEU A 565 -32.47 -22.06 24.44
C LEU A 565 -33.73 -22.39 25.27
N CYS A 566 -33.69 -23.40 26.16
CA CYS A 566 -34.91 -23.89 26.82
C CYS A 566 -34.72 -24.43 28.25
N LYS A 567 -33.49 -24.33 28.79
CA LYS A 567 -33.06 -24.84 30.10
C LYS A 567 -33.40 -26.32 30.32
N GLY A 568 -33.32 -27.10 29.24
CA GLY A 568 -33.50 -28.55 29.24
C GLY A 568 -32.16 -29.28 29.39
N VAL A 569 -32.20 -30.45 30.04
CA VAL A 569 -31.06 -31.37 30.17
C VAL A 569 -30.56 -31.80 28.79
N LEU A 570 -29.24 -31.98 28.67
CA LEU A 570 -28.57 -32.48 27.48
C LEU A 570 -28.24 -33.97 27.61
N SER A 571 -28.18 -34.66 26.48
CA SER A 571 -27.73 -36.05 26.41
C SER A 571 -26.26 -36.22 26.79
N ASP A 572 -25.87 -37.45 27.10
CA ASP A 572 -24.47 -37.87 27.07
C ASP A 572 -23.81 -37.58 25.70
N PRO A 573 -22.48 -37.44 25.64
CA PRO A 573 -21.76 -37.16 24.39
C PRO A 573 -21.85 -38.30 23.37
N VAL A 574 -22.46 -38.02 22.22
CA VAL A 574 -22.55 -38.96 21.08
C VAL A 574 -21.38 -38.73 20.12
N LEU A 575 -20.67 -39.79 19.75
CA LEU A 575 -19.51 -39.74 18.86
C LEU A 575 -19.91 -39.40 17.41
N ILE A 576 -19.27 -38.39 16.82
CA ILE A 576 -19.38 -38.04 15.39
C ILE A 576 -18.36 -38.86 14.59
N THR A 577 -17.08 -38.78 14.97
CA THR A 577 -16.00 -39.56 14.36
C THR A 577 -14.83 -39.73 15.33
N CYS A 578 -14.09 -40.82 15.19
CA CYS A 578 -12.79 -41.05 15.83
C CYS A 578 -11.59 -40.78 14.89
N ARG A 579 -11.87 -40.29 13.67
CA ARG A 579 -10.88 -40.05 12.61
C ARG A 579 -10.63 -38.56 12.38
N ALA A 580 -10.97 -37.70 13.34
CA ALA A 580 -10.75 -36.26 13.19
C ALA A 580 -9.25 -35.95 13.19
N LYS A 581 -8.90 -34.87 12.48
CA LYS A 581 -7.55 -34.40 12.25
C LYS A 581 -7.41 -32.96 12.75
N ILE A 582 -6.51 -32.73 13.71
CA ILE A 582 -6.09 -31.38 14.10
C ILE A 582 -4.91 -30.99 13.21
N VAL A 583 -5.12 -30.00 12.35
CA VAL A 583 -4.11 -29.42 11.48
C VAL A 583 -3.39 -28.31 12.24
N SER A 584 -2.10 -28.49 12.47
CA SER A 584 -1.25 -27.50 13.15
C SER A 584 -0.26 -26.86 12.17
N PHE A 585 0.54 -25.91 12.65
CA PHE A 585 1.69 -25.41 11.90
C PHE A 585 2.87 -26.41 11.89
N ASN A 586 2.86 -27.39 12.79
CA ASN A 586 3.91 -28.37 13.06
C ASN A 586 3.40 -29.79 12.72
N GLY A 587 2.71 -29.95 11.58
CA GLY A 587 2.15 -31.25 11.16
C GLY A 587 0.73 -31.54 11.65
N LEU A 588 0.33 -32.81 11.54
CA LEU A 588 -1.04 -33.31 11.55
C LEU A 588 -1.29 -34.30 12.71
N ILE A 589 -2.10 -33.90 13.68
CA ILE A 589 -2.47 -34.78 14.80
C ILE A 589 -3.72 -35.57 14.41
N GLN A 590 -3.60 -36.89 14.41
CA GLN A 590 -4.62 -37.85 13.97
C GLN A 590 -5.15 -38.70 15.13
N GLY A 591 -6.29 -39.37 14.94
CA GLY A 591 -6.92 -40.19 15.98
C GLY A 591 -7.62 -39.36 17.07
N VAL A 592 -8.17 -38.21 16.67
CA VAL A 592 -8.98 -37.35 17.54
C VAL A 592 -10.45 -37.72 17.39
N SER A 593 -11.17 -37.75 18.52
CA SER A 593 -12.59 -38.05 18.56
C SER A 593 -13.43 -36.78 18.80
N THR A 594 -14.39 -36.51 17.93
CA THR A 594 -15.34 -35.38 18.04
C THR A 594 -16.74 -35.88 18.43
N TYR A 595 -17.43 -35.11 19.27
CA TYR A 595 -18.73 -35.49 19.84
C TYR A 595 -19.76 -34.36 19.77
N TYR A 596 -21.04 -34.72 19.87
CA TYR A 596 -22.15 -33.80 20.08
C TYR A 596 -23.01 -34.16 21.30
N LYS A 597 -23.81 -33.21 21.78
CA LYS A 597 -24.85 -33.39 22.80
C LYS A 597 -26.20 -32.92 22.25
N LEU A 598 -27.30 -33.61 22.59
CA LEU A 598 -28.66 -33.28 22.14
C LEU A 598 -29.52 -32.78 23.31
N CYS A 599 -30.28 -31.71 23.13
CA CYS A 599 -31.31 -31.36 24.12
C CYS A 599 -32.62 -32.13 23.89
N HIS A 600 -32.99 -32.97 24.85
CA HIS A 600 -34.21 -33.79 24.77
C HIS A 600 -35.53 -32.98 24.71
N LYS A 601 -35.52 -31.71 25.10
CA LYS A 601 -36.72 -30.84 25.14
C LYS A 601 -36.97 -30.07 23.83
N CYS A 602 -35.94 -29.77 23.04
CA CYS A 602 -36.05 -28.93 21.84
C CYS A 602 -35.28 -29.45 20.60
N ASN A 603 -34.62 -30.60 20.72
CA ASN A 603 -33.79 -31.25 19.70
C ASN A 603 -32.67 -30.36 19.11
N HIS A 604 -32.21 -29.35 19.87
CA HIS A 604 -31.00 -28.60 19.54
C HIS A 604 -29.75 -29.46 19.78
N ILE A 605 -28.75 -29.33 18.90
CA ILE A 605 -27.51 -30.10 18.92
C ILE A 605 -26.33 -29.18 19.21
N TYR A 606 -25.61 -29.43 20.29
CA TYR A 606 -24.33 -28.78 20.59
C TYR A 606 -23.20 -29.65 20.06
N ARG A 607 -22.32 -29.11 19.20
CA ARG A 607 -21.06 -29.75 18.80
C ARG A 607 -19.88 -29.03 19.47
N TYR A 608 -18.73 -29.69 19.58
CA TYR A 608 -17.53 -29.06 20.13
C TYR A 608 -17.13 -27.82 19.30
N GLN A 609 -17.03 -26.65 19.94
CA GLN A 609 -16.64 -25.40 19.28
C GLN A 609 -15.75 -24.51 20.18
N GLU A 610 -15.06 -25.12 21.14
CA GLU A 610 -14.36 -24.41 22.23
C GLU A 610 -13.03 -23.82 21.77
N TRP A 611 -13.04 -22.56 21.35
CA TRP A 611 -11.84 -21.85 20.89
C TRP A 611 -10.85 -21.56 22.03
N GLN A 612 -11.30 -21.66 23.29
CA GLN A 612 -10.53 -21.49 24.52
C GLN A 612 -9.43 -22.55 24.70
N ASP A 613 -9.57 -23.71 24.06
CA ASP A 613 -8.53 -24.76 23.95
C ASP A 613 -7.41 -24.41 22.97
N GLY A 614 -7.55 -23.32 22.19
CA GLY A 614 -6.64 -23.00 21.10
C GLY A 614 -6.92 -23.78 19.81
N LEU A 615 -8.10 -24.41 19.70
CA LEU A 615 -8.60 -25.13 18.53
C LEU A 615 -9.72 -24.37 17.80
N HIS A 616 -10.01 -24.78 16.58
CA HIS A 616 -11.14 -24.30 15.79
C HIS A 616 -11.73 -25.43 14.96
N ASN A 617 -12.88 -25.94 15.40
CA ASN A 617 -13.63 -26.95 14.66
C ASN A 617 -14.31 -26.31 13.43
N PHE A 618 -14.10 -26.90 12.24
CA PHE A 618 -14.78 -26.52 11.01
C PHE A 618 -15.95 -27.47 10.71
N ASN A 619 -15.66 -28.76 10.53
CA ASN A 619 -16.61 -29.77 10.05
C ASN A 619 -16.52 -31.11 10.81
N ASP A 620 -16.06 -31.09 12.06
CA ASP A 620 -15.93 -32.25 12.96
C ASP A 620 -14.92 -33.33 12.52
N HIS A 621 -14.41 -33.26 11.29
CA HIS A 621 -13.32 -34.08 10.74
C HIS A 621 -12.01 -33.31 10.60
N VAL A 622 -12.07 -32.01 10.29
CA VAL A 622 -10.92 -31.10 10.19
C VAL A 622 -11.07 -30.01 11.24
N ILE A 623 -10.11 -29.95 12.15
CA ILE A 623 -9.95 -28.91 13.18
C ILE A 623 -8.65 -28.17 12.87
N LEU A 624 -8.65 -26.84 12.91
CA LEU A 624 -7.43 -26.04 12.79
C LEU A 624 -6.96 -25.61 14.19
N THR A 625 -5.65 -25.56 14.43
CA THR A 625 -5.13 -24.79 15.58
C THR A 625 -5.31 -23.29 15.36
N LEU A 626 -5.64 -22.52 16.40
CA LEU A 626 -5.74 -21.06 16.28
C LEU A 626 -4.39 -20.42 15.89
N HIS A 627 -3.27 -21.05 16.25
CA HIS A 627 -1.95 -20.68 15.76
C HIS A 627 -1.86 -20.77 14.23
N LEU A 628 -2.29 -21.88 13.64
CA LEU A 628 -2.34 -22.04 12.17
C LEU A 628 -3.29 -21.03 11.54
N CYS A 629 -4.49 -20.80 12.10
CA CYS A 629 -5.42 -19.78 11.60
C CYS A 629 -4.77 -18.39 11.52
N LEU A 630 -4.01 -17.99 12.55
CA LEU A 630 -3.27 -16.73 12.53
C LEU A 630 -2.08 -16.73 11.55
N VAL A 631 -1.40 -17.86 11.34
CA VAL A 631 -0.39 -18.00 10.28
C VAL A 631 -1.01 -17.83 8.90
N LEU A 632 -2.19 -18.40 8.64
CA LEU A 632 -2.93 -18.24 7.39
C LEU A 632 -3.39 -16.79 7.18
N ARG A 633 -3.96 -16.15 8.21
CA ARG A 633 -4.32 -14.71 8.21
C ARG A 633 -3.14 -13.83 7.82
N ASN A 634 -1.99 -14.03 8.46
CA ASN A 634 -0.76 -13.28 8.15
C ASN A 634 -0.19 -13.61 6.77
N SER A 635 -0.30 -14.86 6.31
CA SER A 635 0.16 -15.28 4.98
C SER A 635 -0.65 -14.60 3.87
N LEU A 636 -1.98 -14.52 4.03
CA LEU A 636 -2.88 -13.86 3.08
C LEU A 636 -2.67 -12.34 3.04
N GLN A 637 -2.39 -11.70 4.19
CA GLN A 637 -1.94 -10.30 4.25
C GLN A 637 -0.61 -10.09 3.50
N ASN A 638 0.26 -11.11 3.46
CA ASN A 638 1.51 -11.12 2.70
C ASN A 638 1.38 -11.79 1.32
N HIS A 639 0.17 -11.78 0.74
CA HIS A 639 -0.13 -12.22 -0.64
C HIS A 639 0.14 -13.71 -0.93
N THR A 640 0.24 -14.54 0.11
CA THR A 640 0.50 -15.98 0.03
C THR A 640 -0.80 -16.74 0.26
N ALA A 641 -1.29 -17.44 -0.78
CA ALA A 641 -2.49 -18.26 -0.72
C ALA A 641 -2.35 -19.42 0.28
N VAL A 642 -3.45 -19.83 0.92
CA VAL A 642 -3.49 -20.97 1.87
C VAL A 642 -2.86 -22.23 1.27
N GLY A 643 -3.24 -22.61 0.05
CA GLY A 643 -2.65 -23.75 -0.66
C GLY A 643 -1.16 -23.66 -0.99
N ARG A 644 -0.47 -22.53 -0.73
CA ARG A 644 1.01 -22.47 -0.69
C ARG A 644 1.56 -22.68 0.72
N VAL A 645 0.87 -22.19 1.74
CA VAL A 645 1.26 -22.42 3.15
C VAL A 645 1.15 -23.90 3.48
N VAL A 646 0.06 -24.55 3.06
CA VAL A 646 -0.16 -26.00 3.18
C VAL A 646 1.03 -26.77 2.60
N ARG A 647 1.38 -26.53 1.32
CA ARG A 647 2.56 -27.13 0.67
C ARG A 647 3.90 -26.82 1.33
N ILE A 648 4.04 -25.69 2.02
CA ILE A 648 5.25 -25.38 2.80
C ILE A 648 5.32 -26.26 4.05
N ILE A 649 4.19 -26.47 4.75
CA ILE A 649 4.14 -27.37 5.91
C ILE A 649 4.35 -28.81 5.47
N GLU A 650 3.67 -29.28 4.41
CA GLU A 650 3.85 -30.62 3.83
C GLU A 650 5.31 -30.89 3.44
N ALA A 651 5.97 -29.93 2.80
CA ALA A 651 7.38 -30.02 2.43
C ALA A 651 8.38 -29.83 3.59
N THR A 652 7.92 -29.46 4.79
CA THR A 652 8.75 -29.27 5.99
C THR A 652 8.61 -30.46 6.95
N GLU A 653 7.38 -30.90 7.22
CA GLU A 653 7.06 -31.96 8.17
C GLU A 653 7.01 -33.35 7.52
N GLY A 654 6.86 -33.42 6.19
CA GLY A 654 6.81 -34.68 5.42
C GLY A 654 5.45 -35.39 5.45
N GLU A 655 4.43 -34.81 6.09
CA GLU A 655 3.07 -35.33 6.15
C GLU A 655 2.17 -34.68 5.08
N SER A 656 1.26 -35.46 4.49
CA SER A 656 0.17 -34.94 3.64
C SER A 656 -0.89 -34.28 4.52
N LEU A 657 -1.27 -33.05 4.17
CA LEU A 657 -2.33 -32.31 4.85
C LEU A 657 -3.66 -32.39 4.08
N PRO A 658 -4.81 -32.10 4.71
CA PRO A 658 -6.08 -31.99 3.98
C PRO A 658 -5.99 -30.97 2.82
N LYS A 659 -6.58 -31.31 1.66
CA LYS A 659 -6.58 -30.51 0.42
C LYS A 659 -6.68 -29.00 0.68
N GLY A 660 -5.83 -28.21 0.02
CA GLY A 660 -5.65 -26.78 0.31
C GLY A 660 -6.94 -25.94 0.29
N ASP A 661 -7.92 -26.31 -0.54
CA ASP A 661 -9.24 -25.67 -0.61
C ASP A 661 -10.15 -26.00 0.59
N LEU A 662 -9.94 -27.14 1.26
CA LEU A 662 -10.64 -27.52 2.48
C LEU A 662 -10.08 -26.75 3.69
N ILE A 663 -8.74 -26.62 3.79
CA ILE A 663 -8.09 -25.75 4.79
C ILE A 663 -8.46 -24.29 4.54
N MET A 664 -8.59 -23.86 3.28
CA MET A 664 -9.08 -22.53 2.92
C MET A 664 -10.51 -22.30 3.42
N GLN A 665 -11.41 -23.27 3.28
CA GLN A 665 -12.79 -23.17 3.79
C GLN A 665 -12.83 -23.14 5.33
N ALA A 666 -12.06 -24.00 6.00
CA ALA A 666 -11.92 -24.00 7.46
C ALA A 666 -11.35 -22.68 8.00
N TYR A 667 -10.40 -22.07 7.29
CA TYR A 667 -9.89 -20.74 7.61
C TYR A 667 -10.95 -19.64 7.42
N LEU A 668 -11.79 -19.69 6.36
CA LEU A 668 -12.88 -18.72 6.21
C LEU A 668 -13.96 -18.87 7.29
N HIS A 669 -14.26 -20.11 7.72
CA HIS A 669 -15.15 -20.39 8.85
C HIS A 669 -14.60 -19.80 10.17
N PHE A 670 -13.29 -19.91 10.41
CA PHE A 670 -12.61 -19.21 11.51
C PHE A 670 -12.79 -17.69 11.44
N GLU A 671 -12.52 -17.08 10.28
CA GLU A 671 -12.68 -15.63 10.09
C GLU A 671 -14.15 -15.16 10.19
N ALA A 672 -15.12 -16.05 10.01
CA ALA A 672 -16.55 -15.75 10.14
C ALA A 672 -17.06 -15.82 11.59
N LEU A 673 -16.41 -16.62 12.45
CA LEU A 673 -16.65 -16.61 13.90
C LEU A 673 -15.80 -15.55 14.64
N CYS A 674 -14.83 -14.90 14.00
CA CYS A 674 -14.10 -13.79 14.61
C CYS A 674 -14.97 -12.52 14.76
N ASP A 675 -14.96 -11.90 15.94
CA ASP A 675 -15.78 -10.73 16.27
C ASP A 675 -15.21 -9.42 15.70
N LEU A 676 -15.14 -9.34 14.36
CA LEU A 676 -14.54 -8.25 13.61
C LEU A 676 -15.54 -7.09 13.43
N ASP A 677 -15.12 -5.87 13.79
CA ASP A 677 -16.01 -4.69 13.83
C ASP A 677 -16.36 -4.09 12.45
N TYR A 678 -15.54 -4.38 11.43
CA TYR A 678 -15.55 -3.77 10.10
C TYR A 678 -15.78 -2.24 10.06
N MET A 679 -15.27 -1.49 11.06
CA MET A 679 -15.53 -0.05 11.27
C MET A 679 -15.09 0.85 10.10
N TYR A 680 -14.03 0.47 9.39
CA TYR A 680 -13.55 1.12 8.15
C TYR A 680 -13.24 2.64 8.28
N SER A 681 -12.86 3.08 9.49
CA SER A 681 -12.51 4.47 9.81
C SER A 681 -10.99 4.72 9.84
N CYS A 682 -10.57 5.98 9.74
CA CYS A 682 -9.16 6.40 9.81
C CYS A 682 -8.87 7.20 11.08
N VAL A 683 -7.81 6.83 11.81
CA VAL A 683 -7.34 7.53 13.04
C VAL A 683 -6.84 8.97 12.81
N SER A 684 -6.92 9.51 11.60
CA SER A 684 -6.63 10.91 11.29
C SER A 684 -7.69 11.62 10.44
N CYS A 685 -8.73 10.92 10.00
CA CYS A 685 -9.83 11.50 9.21
C CYS A 685 -11.21 11.23 9.82
N GLY A 686 -11.28 10.56 10.98
CA GLY A 686 -12.52 10.22 11.67
C GLY A 686 -13.41 9.26 10.87
N TYR A 687 -14.71 9.38 11.08
CA TYR A 687 -15.74 8.62 10.37
C TYR A 687 -16.22 9.29 9.07
N SER A 688 -15.97 10.60 8.93
CA SER A 688 -16.42 11.42 7.79
C SER A 688 -15.23 12.19 7.19
N PRO A 689 -14.49 11.59 6.24
CA PRO A 689 -13.36 12.25 5.59
C PRO A 689 -13.85 13.30 4.59
N SER A 690 -13.49 14.57 4.81
CA SER A 690 -13.86 15.69 3.91
C SER A 690 -13.24 15.62 2.52
N THR A 691 -12.22 14.78 2.32
CA THR A 691 -11.60 14.50 1.02
C THR A 691 -11.47 13.00 0.81
N VAL A 692 -11.92 12.51 -0.34
CA VAL A 692 -11.85 11.09 -0.73
C VAL A 692 -11.28 10.91 -2.13
N ILE A 693 -10.69 9.74 -2.36
CA ILE A 693 -10.22 9.23 -3.65
C ILE A 693 -11.07 8.01 -3.99
N MET A 694 -11.52 7.91 -5.24
CA MET A 694 -12.37 6.83 -5.75
C MET A 694 -11.78 6.21 -7.02
N ASP A 695 -11.61 4.89 -7.03
CA ASP A 695 -10.96 4.13 -8.11
C ASP A 695 -11.55 2.70 -8.21
N LEU A 696 -11.32 2.03 -9.33
CA LEU A 696 -11.87 0.75 -9.73
C LEU A 696 -10.80 -0.31 -10.07
N HIS A 697 -10.67 -1.35 -9.24
CA HIS A 697 -9.87 -2.53 -9.58
C HIS A 697 -10.65 -3.42 -10.57
N LYS A 698 -10.62 -3.06 -11.86
CA LYS A 698 -11.28 -3.74 -13.01
C LYS A 698 -11.05 -5.26 -13.10
N LYS A 699 -10.11 -5.84 -12.35
CA LYS A 699 -9.80 -7.28 -12.35
C LYS A 699 -9.99 -7.95 -10.99
N GLY A 700 -10.54 -7.24 -10.01
CA GLY A 700 -10.62 -7.67 -8.61
C GLY A 700 -11.82 -8.52 -8.21
N VAL A 701 -12.64 -9.01 -9.16
CA VAL A 701 -13.90 -9.74 -8.91
C VAL A 701 -13.90 -11.08 -9.66
N PHE A 702 -14.68 -12.03 -9.16
CA PHE A 702 -15.09 -13.25 -9.86
C PHE A 702 -15.76 -12.92 -11.21
N SER A 703 -15.67 -13.82 -12.20
CA SER A 703 -16.30 -13.60 -13.51
C SER A 703 -17.63 -14.35 -13.60
N ILE A 704 -18.75 -13.61 -13.71
CA ILE A 704 -20.08 -14.15 -13.99
C ILE A 704 -20.64 -13.51 -15.28
N PRO A 705 -21.22 -14.29 -16.20
CA PRO A 705 -22.04 -13.78 -17.30
C PRO A 705 -23.33 -13.15 -16.78
N VAL A 706 -23.72 -11.97 -17.27
CA VAL A 706 -24.99 -11.32 -16.85
C VAL A 706 -26.25 -12.19 -17.05
N SER A 707 -26.23 -13.18 -17.95
CA SER A 707 -27.32 -14.16 -18.12
C SER A 707 -27.52 -15.12 -16.92
N GLU A 708 -26.57 -15.19 -15.98
CA GLU A 708 -26.68 -15.98 -14.74
C GLU A 708 -27.17 -15.13 -13.55
N ILE A 709 -27.36 -13.81 -13.74
CA ILE A 709 -27.83 -12.89 -12.70
C ILE A 709 -29.35 -12.72 -12.86
N PRO A 710 -30.19 -13.09 -11.88
CA PRO A 710 -31.63 -12.96 -12.00
C PRO A 710 -32.05 -11.48 -11.98
N SER A 711 -33.07 -11.15 -12.79
CA SER A 711 -33.78 -9.87 -12.72
C SER A 711 -34.27 -9.59 -11.29
N PRO A 712 -34.32 -8.31 -10.87
CA PRO A 712 -34.94 -7.97 -9.60
C PRO A 712 -36.47 -8.17 -9.63
N PRO A 713 -37.12 -8.26 -8.46
CA PRO A 713 -38.55 -8.02 -8.32
C PRO A 713 -38.98 -6.68 -8.93
N LEU A 714 -40.24 -6.58 -9.37
CA LEU A 714 -40.80 -5.39 -10.03
C LEU A 714 -40.92 -4.18 -9.09
N ASP A 715 -40.99 -4.44 -7.80
CA ASP A 715 -41.07 -3.52 -6.67
C ASP A 715 -39.69 -3.13 -6.09
N TYR A 716 -38.58 -3.58 -6.69
CA TYR A 716 -37.24 -3.29 -6.20
C TYR A 716 -36.84 -1.81 -6.42
N ASP A 717 -36.91 -1.02 -5.35
CA ASP A 717 -36.65 0.42 -5.31
C ASP A 717 -35.16 0.80 -5.47
N GLY A 718 -34.25 -0.16 -5.31
CA GLY A 718 -32.80 0.06 -5.36
C GLY A 718 -32.09 0.10 -4.02
N HIS A 719 -32.78 -0.11 -2.89
CA HIS A 719 -32.15 -0.25 -1.57
C HIS A 719 -31.89 -1.73 -1.20
N VAL A 720 -30.87 -1.98 -0.41
CA VAL A 720 -30.54 -3.31 0.13
C VAL A 720 -30.02 -3.16 1.55
N ASP A 721 -30.47 -4.02 2.48
CA ASP A 721 -29.96 -4.03 3.84
C ASP A 721 -28.53 -4.60 3.87
N ILE A 722 -27.59 -3.75 4.30
CA ILE A 722 -26.17 -4.08 4.38
C ILE A 722 -25.87 -5.16 5.44
N GLU A 723 -26.57 -5.15 6.57
CA GLU A 723 -26.29 -6.08 7.67
C GLU A 723 -26.92 -7.43 7.38
N GLN A 724 -28.16 -7.46 6.89
CA GLN A 724 -28.83 -8.68 6.45
C GLN A 724 -28.01 -9.42 5.37
N PHE A 725 -27.56 -8.72 4.32
CA PHE A 725 -26.75 -9.32 3.26
C PHE A 725 -25.40 -9.84 3.78
N TRP A 726 -24.64 -9.02 4.52
CA TRP A 726 -23.31 -9.44 4.96
C TRP A 726 -23.33 -10.48 6.10
N ASN A 727 -24.40 -10.53 6.90
CA ASN A 727 -24.66 -11.64 7.82
C ASN A 727 -25.00 -12.92 7.05
N ALA A 728 -25.82 -12.84 5.99
CA ALA A 728 -26.11 -13.99 5.14
C ALA A 728 -24.86 -14.52 4.40
N VAL A 729 -23.93 -13.64 3.99
CA VAL A 729 -22.61 -14.03 3.45
C VAL A 729 -21.76 -14.74 4.51
N ALA A 730 -21.80 -14.32 5.79
CA ALA A 730 -21.15 -15.05 6.88
C ALA A 730 -21.80 -16.43 7.12
N MET A 731 -23.13 -16.53 7.02
CA MET A 731 -23.86 -17.81 7.10
C MET A 731 -23.49 -18.76 5.95
N ASP A 732 -23.34 -18.30 4.70
CA ASP A 732 -22.81 -19.13 3.60
C ASP A 732 -21.38 -19.61 3.88
N VAL A 733 -20.54 -18.81 4.54
CA VAL A 733 -19.18 -19.21 4.90
C VAL A 733 -19.17 -20.26 6.01
N ILE A 734 -19.99 -20.09 7.06
CA ILE A 734 -20.07 -21.01 8.21
C ILE A 734 -20.74 -22.33 7.82
N SER A 735 -21.84 -22.28 7.06
CA SER A 735 -22.60 -23.47 6.66
C SER A 735 -21.78 -24.50 5.87
N ARG A 736 -20.69 -24.11 5.20
CA ARG A 736 -19.80 -25.05 4.47
C ARG A 736 -19.17 -26.13 5.35
N GLY A 737 -19.13 -25.93 6.67
CA GLY A 737 -18.75 -26.99 7.62
C GLY A 737 -19.79 -28.13 7.73
N PHE A 738 -21.03 -27.87 7.32
CA PHE A 738 -22.21 -28.73 7.52
C PHE A 738 -22.82 -29.26 6.21
N TYR A 739 -22.25 -28.92 5.04
CA TYR A 739 -22.73 -29.41 3.74
C TYR A 739 -21.57 -29.99 2.92
N PRO A 740 -21.41 -31.33 2.91
CA PRO A 740 -20.42 -32.01 2.07
C PRO A 740 -20.54 -31.65 0.59
N SER A 741 -19.41 -31.64 -0.12
CA SER A 741 -19.36 -31.29 -1.54
C SER A 741 -20.24 -32.21 -2.38
N GLY A 742 -21.41 -31.71 -2.80
CA GLY A 742 -22.42 -32.44 -3.55
C GLY A 742 -23.84 -32.27 -2.99
N LYS A 743 -24.00 -32.02 -1.69
CA LYS A 743 -25.29 -31.63 -1.09
C LYS A 743 -25.53 -30.13 -1.32
N GLU A 744 -26.77 -29.74 -1.56
CA GLU A 744 -27.12 -28.33 -1.72
C GLU A 744 -27.11 -27.61 -0.36
N ASN A 745 -26.39 -26.49 -0.29
CA ASN A 745 -26.36 -25.63 0.89
C ASN A 745 -27.50 -24.58 0.80
N PRO A 746 -28.52 -24.62 1.68
CA PRO A 746 -29.64 -23.69 1.65
C PRO A 746 -29.26 -22.25 2.04
N PHE A 747 -28.08 -22.03 2.63
CA PHE A 747 -27.56 -20.70 2.97
C PHE A 747 -26.72 -20.08 1.84
N LYS A 748 -26.59 -20.75 0.69
CA LYS A 748 -25.73 -20.36 -0.43
C LYS A 748 -26.17 -19.05 -1.10
N ILE A 749 -25.48 -17.96 -0.77
CA ILE A 749 -25.68 -16.67 -1.42
C ILE A 749 -25.10 -16.68 -2.84
N SER A 750 -25.96 -16.37 -3.81
CA SER A 750 -25.63 -16.23 -5.23
C SER A 750 -25.93 -14.79 -5.68
N PRO A 751 -25.12 -14.16 -6.57
CA PRO A 751 -25.32 -12.75 -6.89
C PRO A 751 -26.65 -12.44 -7.60
N SER A 752 -27.39 -11.45 -7.09
CA SER A 752 -28.60 -10.87 -7.69
C SER A 752 -28.56 -9.35 -7.58
N TYR A 753 -29.38 -8.62 -8.34
CA TYR A 753 -29.43 -7.16 -8.20
C TYR A 753 -30.03 -6.70 -6.86
N HIS A 754 -31.05 -7.41 -6.38
CA HIS A 754 -31.85 -7.03 -5.22
C HIS A 754 -31.28 -7.50 -3.88
N TYR A 755 -30.37 -8.48 -3.89
CA TYR A 755 -29.76 -9.05 -2.69
C TYR A 755 -28.23 -9.09 -2.80
N TRP A 756 -27.64 -7.92 -3.07
CA TRP A 756 -26.20 -7.73 -3.16
C TRP A 756 -25.80 -6.34 -2.69
N SER A 757 -25.10 -6.26 -1.55
CA SER A 757 -24.79 -4.99 -0.88
C SER A 757 -23.30 -4.64 -0.92
N PRO A 758 -22.91 -3.35 -1.12
CA PRO A 758 -21.56 -2.90 -0.82
C PRO A 758 -21.21 -3.08 0.67
N TRP A 759 -19.95 -2.88 1.06
CA TRP A 759 -19.63 -2.57 2.46
C TRP A 759 -19.30 -1.08 2.59
N ILE A 760 -19.91 -0.43 3.57
CA ILE A 760 -19.65 0.96 4.01
C ILE A 760 -19.51 0.91 5.52
N GLY A 761 -18.50 1.59 6.09
CA GLY A 761 -18.28 1.60 7.53
C GLY A 761 -19.55 2.03 8.31
N PRO A 762 -19.93 1.32 9.40
CA PRO A 762 -21.22 1.53 10.09
C PRO A 762 -21.38 2.91 10.75
N LYS A 763 -20.30 3.67 10.95
CA LYS A 763 -20.34 5.07 11.40
C LYS A 763 -20.22 6.09 10.25
N THR A 764 -20.01 5.62 9.02
CA THR A 764 -19.89 6.43 7.80
C THR A 764 -21.15 6.36 6.94
N ARG A 765 -21.85 5.22 6.91
CA ARG A 765 -23.14 5.06 6.20
C ARG A 765 -24.29 5.82 6.90
N GLY A 766 -25.29 6.24 6.12
CA GLY A 766 -26.48 6.93 6.65
C GLY A 766 -27.48 6.01 7.36
N SER A 767 -27.67 4.79 6.85
CA SER A 767 -28.64 3.79 7.33
C SER A 767 -28.08 2.36 7.17
N THR A 768 -28.82 1.33 7.61
CA THR A 768 -28.57 -0.06 7.17
C THR A 768 -29.01 -0.28 5.73
N MET A 769 -30.07 0.40 5.30
CA MET A 769 -30.50 0.44 3.91
C MET A 769 -29.51 1.29 3.09
N VAL A 770 -28.85 0.67 2.13
CA VAL A 770 -27.87 1.31 1.23
C VAL A 770 -28.24 1.06 -0.23
N LEU A 771 -27.78 1.91 -1.14
CA LEU A 771 -28.16 1.85 -2.55
C LEU A 771 -27.38 0.80 -3.35
N ASN A 772 -28.07 0.05 -4.21
CA ASN A 772 -27.50 -0.80 -5.25
C ASN A 772 -28.32 -0.76 -6.56
N THR A 773 -28.27 0.36 -7.29
CA THR A 773 -29.09 0.56 -8.50
C THR A 773 -28.52 -0.10 -9.77
N GLU A 774 -27.77 -1.20 -9.64
CA GLU A 774 -27.15 -1.88 -10.79
C GLU A 774 -28.14 -2.50 -11.79
N ASN A 775 -29.37 -2.79 -11.35
CA ASN A 775 -30.49 -3.18 -12.22
C ASN A 775 -30.83 -2.11 -13.26
N ALA A 776 -30.75 -0.83 -12.92
CA ALA A 776 -31.06 0.26 -13.84
C ALA A 776 -30.13 0.30 -15.07
N LYS A 777 -28.94 -0.33 -14.99
CA LYS A 777 -28.02 -0.55 -16.12
C LYS A 777 -28.57 -1.56 -17.17
N VAL A 778 -29.63 -2.31 -16.84
CA VAL A 778 -30.26 -3.32 -17.72
C VAL A 778 -31.26 -2.67 -18.67
N HIS A 779 -32.08 -1.74 -18.17
CA HIS A 779 -33.26 -1.23 -18.90
C HIS A 779 -32.97 -0.07 -19.85
N SER A 780 -31.72 0.41 -19.95
CA SER A 780 -31.31 1.57 -20.77
C SER A 780 -31.34 1.36 -22.30
N LEU A 781 -32.11 0.38 -22.80
CA LEU A 781 -32.12 -0.03 -24.21
C LEU A 781 -33.39 0.37 -24.96
N ASP A 782 -34.54 0.41 -24.29
CA ASP A 782 -35.83 0.85 -24.83
C ASP A 782 -36.29 2.18 -24.18
N GLY A 783 -37.14 2.93 -24.89
CA GLY A 783 -37.24 4.38 -24.72
C GLY A 783 -37.86 4.87 -23.40
N GLY A 784 -37.06 5.58 -22.59
CA GLY A 784 -37.57 6.41 -21.50
C GLY A 784 -36.50 6.97 -20.52
N ILE A 785 -36.58 8.26 -20.24
CA ILE A 785 -36.19 8.93 -18.96
C ILE A 785 -34.68 9.04 -18.59
N ASP A 786 -33.76 8.14 -18.97
CA ASP A 786 -32.32 8.22 -18.56
C ASP A 786 -31.27 8.30 -19.70
N MET A 787 -31.58 9.03 -20.78
CA MET A 787 -30.72 9.20 -21.97
C MET A 787 -30.10 10.61 -22.10
N ASP A 788 -29.21 11.02 -21.18
CA ASP A 788 -28.50 12.33 -21.28
C ASP A 788 -27.00 12.34 -20.89
N VAL A 789 -26.41 11.17 -20.65
CA VAL A 789 -24.94 11.00 -20.73
C VAL A 789 -24.68 9.87 -21.72
N PRO A 790 -24.51 10.17 -23.02
CA PRO A 790 -24.27 9.13 -24.01
C PRO A 790 -22.97 8.41 -23.67
N LEU A 791 -23.06 7.09 -23.47
CA LEU A 791 -21.91 6.20 -23.48
C LEU A 791 -21.29 6.28 -24.88
N THR A 792 -20.18 7.01 -25.00
CA THR A 792 -19.59 7.29 -26.30
C THR A 792 -19.11 5.99 -26.96
N GLU A 793 -19.27 5.91 -28.28
CA GLU A 793 -18.63 4.88 -29.11
C GLU A 793 -17.10 4.81 -28.90
N GLU A 794 -16.54 5.90 -28.37
CA GLU A 794 -15.17 5.97 -27.90
C GLU A 794 -14.94 5.13 -26.63
N ARG A 795 -15.67 5.36 -25.52
CA ARG A 795 -15.55 4.55 -24.29
C ARG A 795 -15.84 3.06 -24.57
N LEU A 796 -16.81 2.76 -25.42
CA LEU A 796 -17.13 1.39 -25.82
C LEU A 796 -16.01 0.77 -26.71
N GLY A 797 -15.47 1.54 -27.66
CA GLY A 797 -14.33 1.14 -28.49
C GLY A 797 -13.00 1.01 -27.73
N ASP A 798 -12.82 1.77 -26.66
CA ASP A 798 -11.62 1.68 -25.81
C ASP A 798 -11.67 0.44 -24.91
N GLU A 799 -12.86 0.00 -24.46
CA GLU A 799 -13.01 -1.32 -23.83
C GLU A 799 -12.91 -2.48 -24.85
N LEU A 800 -13.34 -2.31 -26.11
CA LEU A 800 -13.00 -3.24 -27.20
C LEU A 800 -11.47 -3.41 -27.34
N LEU A 801 -10.68 -2.34 -27.20
CA LEU A 801 -9.21 -2.41 -27.16
C LEU A 801 -8.66 -3.19 -25.95
N HIS A 802 -9.46 -3.49 -24.92
CA HIS A 802 -9.04 -4.28 -23.75
C HIS A 802 -9.38 -5.78 -23.82
N LEU A 803 -10.42 -6.17 -24.59
CA LEU A 803 -10.82 -7.58 -24.78
C LEU A 803 -9.69 -8.47 -25.34
N LYS A 804 -9.73 -9.79 -25.05
CA LYS A 804 -8.83 -10.76 -25.71
C LYS A 804 -9.23 -10.91 -27.18
N ILE A 805 -8.27 -11.26 -28.05
CA ILE A 805 -8.57 -11.46 -29.48
C ILE A 805 -9.57 -12.60 -29.73
N ALA A 806 -9.63 -13.61 -28.86
CA ALA A 806 -10.65 -14.66 -28.92
C ALA A 806 -12.07 -14.14 -28.63
N ASP A 807 -12.22 -13.28 -27.62
CA ASP A 807 -13.49 -12.62 -27.29
C ASP A 807 -13.93 -11.66 -28.39
N LEU A 808 -13.01 -10.87 -28.94
CA LEU A 808 -13.28 -10.02 -30.11
C LEU A 808 -13.73 -10.86 -31.32
N LYS A 809 -13.07 -11.98 -31.62
CA LYS A 809 -13.49 -12.89 -32.71
C LYS A 809 -14.80 -13.63 -32.43
N LYS A 810 -15.26 -13.73 -31.18
CA LYS A 810 -16.62 -14.19 -30.85
C LYS A 810 -17.62 -13.06 -31.07
N LEU A 811 -17.32 -11.85 -30.59
CA LEU A 811 -18.16 -10.66 -30.74
C LEU A 811 -18.37 -10.25 -32.21
N CYS A 812 -17.31 -10.20 -33.02
CA CYS A 812 -17.42 -9.93 -34.47
C CYS A 812 -18.43 -10.87 -35.14
N ARG A 813 -18.37 -12.18 -34.84
CA ARG A 813 -19.34 -13.17 -35.34
C ARG A 813 -20.77 -12.89 -34.86
N GLN A 814 -20.95 -12.54 -33.59
CA GLN A 814 -22.27 -12.18 -33.04
C GLN A 814 -22.86 -10.90 -33.69
N CYS A 815 -21.99 -9.97 -34.10
CA CYS A 815 -22.34 -8.71 -34.78
C CYS A 815 -22.41 -8.82 -36.33
N GLY A 816 -22.14 -9.98 -36.94
CA GLY A 816 -22.10 -10.10 -38.41
C GLY A 816 -20.92 -9.39 -39.08
N VAL A 817 -19.81 -9.23 -38.36
CA VAL A 817 -18.58 -8.55 -38.79
C VAL A 817 -17.47 -9.58 -39.04
N ASP A 818 -16.66 -9.39 -40.09
CA ASP A 818 -15.52 -10.28 -40.35
C ASP A 818 -14.58 -10.34 -39.14
N ASN A 819 -14.18 -11.57 -38.79
CA ASN A 819 -13.35 -11.90 -37.65
C ASN A 819 -11.88 -12.23 -38.02
N VAL A 820 -11.46 -12.00 -39.27
CA VAL A 820 -10.10 -12.21 -39.75
C VAL A 820 -9.31 -10.91 -39.77
N GLY A 821 -8.22 -10.83 -39.00
CA GLY A 821 -7.35 -9.65 -38.96
C GLY A 821 -6.46 -9.59 -37.72
N SER A 822 -5.74 -8.47 -37.60
CA SER A 822 -5.10 -8.02 -36.37
C SER A 822 -6.15 -7.62 -35.33
N LYS A 823 -5.73 -7.43 -34.07
CA LYS A 823 -6.65 -6.93 -33.02
C LYS A 823 -7.24 -5.55 -33.39
N MET A 824 -6.46 -4.68 -34.03
CA MET A 824 -6.94 -3.34 -34.38
C MET A 824 -8.01 -3.41 -35.47
N ASP A 825 -7.83 -4.26 -36.48
CA ASP A 825 -8.76 -4.44 -37.60
C ASP A 825 -10.15 -4.85 -37.09
N LEU A 826 -10.21 -5.76 -36.11
CA LEU A 826 -11.47 -6.19 -35.47
C LEU A 826 -12.15 -5.06 -34.70
N VAL A 827 -11.36 -4.24 -33.98
CA VAL A 827 -11.91 -3.12 -33.20
C VAL A 827 -12.38 -1.98 -34.10
N LEU A 828 -11.64 -1.67 -35.17
CA LEU A 828 -12.03 -0.67 -36.17
C LEU A 828 -13.36 -1.07 -36.82
N ARG A 829 -13.47 -2.29 -37.38
CA ARG A 829 -14.72 -2.74 -38.01
C ARG A 829 -15.91 -2.80 -37.04
N LEU A 830 -15.66 -3.13 -35.77
CA LEU A 830 -16.71 -3.07 -34.74
C LEU A 830 -17.14 -1.62 -34.46
N ARG A 831 -16.19 -0.67 -34.37
CA ARG A 831 -16.49 0.76 -34.22
C ARG A 831 -17.24 1.30 -35.45
N ASP A 832 -16.80 1.00 -36.67
CA ASP A 832 -17.48 1.39 -37.92
C ASP A 832 -18.94 0.87 -37.96
N LYS A 833 -19.17 -0.33 -37.43
CA LYS A 833 -20.49 -0.97 -37.36
C LYS A 833 -21.32 -0.61 -36.12
N MET A 834 -20.75 0.03 -35.10
CA MET A 834 -21.49 0.49 -33.91
C MET A 834 -22.51 1.59 -34.23
N SER A 835 -22.32 2.29 -35.36
CA SER A 835 -23.35 3.12 -36.02
C SER A 835 -24.71 2.41 -36.20
N ASN A 836 -24.72 1.07 -36.27
CA ASN A 836 -25.93 0.26 -36.22
C ASN A 836 -26.28 -0.12 -34.77
N ARG A 837 -27.46 0.32 -34.29
CA ARG A 837 -27.94 0.08 -32.90
C ARG A 837 -27.97 -1.40 -32.48
N VAL A 838 -28.21 -2.36 -33.38
CA VAL A 838 -28.16 -3.80 -33.05
C VAL A 838 -26.71 -4.27 -32.82
N THR A 839 -25.74 -3.71 -33.54
CA THR A 839 -24.32 -3.97 -33.29
C THR A 839 -23.86 -3.27 -32.02
N TYR A 840 -24.24 -2.00 -31.80
CA TYR A 840 -23.98 -1.28 -30.56
C TYR A 840 -24.49 -2.07 -29.34
N ASN A 841 -25.75 -2.51 -29.35
CA ASN A 841 -26.35 -3.28 -28.27
C ASN A 841 -25.57 -4.57 -27.99
N LYS A 842 -25.21 -5.36 -29.02
CA LYS A 842 -24.41 -6.59 -28.85
C LYS A 842 -22.99 -6.34 -28.32
N VAL A 843 -22.35 -5.24 -28.73
CA VAL A 843 -21.04 -4.83 -28.21
C VAL A 843 -21.16 -4.37 -26.75
N PHE A 844 -22.19 -3.58 -26.44
CA PHE A 844 -22.53 -3.13 -25.09
C PHE A 844 -22.83 -4.30 -24.16
N GLU A 845 -23.72 -5.21 -24.54
CA GLU A 845 -23.99 -6.48 -23.85
C GLU A 845 -22.71 -7.30 -23.61
N LYS A 846 -21.79 -7.37 -24.57
CA LYS A 846 -20.56 -8.17 -24.41
C LYS A 846 -19.50 -7.49 -23.53
N ILE A 847 -19.54 -6.17 -23.35
CA ILE A 847 -18.61 -5.41 -22.51
C ILE A 847 -19.19 -5.14 -21.12
N TRP A 848 -20.40 -4.59 -21.03
CA TRP A 848 -21.17 -4.39 -19.78
C TRP A 848 -21.90 -5.64 -19.27
N GLY A 849 -21.75 -6.78 -19.94
CA GLY A 849 -22.21 -8.11 -19.51
C GLY A 849 -21.20 -8.92 -18.70
N ALA A 850 -20.08 -8.32 -18.29
CA ALA A 850 -19.11 -8.89 -17.37
C ALA A 850 -19.08 -8.10 -16.06
N SER A 851 -18.72 -8.79 -14.96
CA SER A 851 -18.44 -8.21 -13.64
C SER A 851 -17.45 -7.03 -13.71
N GLY A 852 -17.77 -5.90 -13.10
CA GLY A 852 -17.05 -4.64 -13.34
C GLY A 852 -15.75 -4.42 -12.58
N GLY A 853 -15.46 -5.28 -11.60
CA GLY A 853 -14.34 -5.07 -10.68
C GLY A 853 -14.79 -4.48 -9.34
N VAL A 854 -13.80 -4.12 -8.52
CA VAL A 854 -14.03 -3.60 -7.16
C VAL A 854 -13.88 -2.10 -7.16
N GLY A 855 -14.98 -1.37 -6.96
CA GLY A 855 -14.93 0.07 -6.68
C GLY A 855 -14.63 0.31 -5.21
N VAL A 856 -13.76 1.27 -4.88
CA VAL A 856 -13.47 1.65 -3.48
C VAL A 856 -13.55 3.17 -3.29
N ILE A 857 -13.95 3.60 -2.09
CA ILE A 857 -13.81 4.98 -1.62
C ILE A 857 -12.83 4.96 -0.44
N MET A 858 -11.79 5.81 -0.50
CA MET A 858 -10.72 5.85 0.49
C MET A 858 -10.25 7.28 0.79
N CYS A 859 -9.76 7.54 2.01
CA CYS A 859 -9.19 8.85 2.34
C CYS A 859 -7.70 8.95 1.90
N PRO A 860 -7.14 10.16 1.76
CA PRO A 860 -5.72 10.37 1.39
C PRO A 860 -4.67 9.68 2.27
N CYS A 861 -5.01 9.24 3.49
CA CYS A 861 -4.11 8.41 4.30
C CYS A 861 -3.91 6.99 3.74
N GLY A 862 -4.84 6.47 2.94
CA GLY A 862 -4.80 5.11 2.39
C GLY A 862 -5.77 4.11 3.03
N ILE A 863 -6.69 4.58 3.87
CA ILE A 863 -7.75 3.78 4.54
C ILE A 863 -9.00 3.73 3.66
N VAL A 864 -9.53 2.53 3.44
CA VAL A 864 -10.78 2.30 2.69
C VAL A 864 -11.99 2.47 3.60
N TYR A 865 -12.95 3.29 3.20
CA TYR A 865 -14.22 3.56 3.88
C TYR A 865 -15.41 2.81 3.25
N SER A 866 -15.33 2.53 1.94
CA SER A 866 -16.37 1.80 1.21
C SER A 866 -15.81 0.92 0.10
N ILE A 867 -16.52 -0.16 -0.20
CA ILE A 867 -16.21 -1.12 -1.25
C ILE A 867 -17.49 -1.66 -1.90
N LYS A 868 -17.58 -1.60 -3.23
CA LYS A 868 -18.65 -2.23 -4.04
C LYS A 868 -18.05 -3.27 -4.97
N PHE A 869 -18.67 -4.45 -5.03
CA PHE A 869 -18.28 -5.55 -5.93
C PHE A 869 -19.23 -5.54 -7.12
N ASN A 870 -18.88 -4.79 -8.18
CA ASN A 870 -19.83 -4.44 -9.23
C ASN A 870 -20.20 -5.67 -10.06
N LEU A 871 -21.50 -5.98 -10.13
CA LEU A 871 -22.05 -7.12 -10.87
C LEU A 871 -22.00 -6.91 -12.38
N ARG A 872 -22.05 -5.66 -12.83
CA ARG A 872 -21.83 -5.24 -14.22
C ARG A 872 -20.61 -4.35 -14.32
N ALA A 873 -20.16 -4.06 -15.55
CA ALA A 873 -19.09 -3.08 -15.75
C ALA A 873 -19.47 -1.73 -15.12
N GLU A 874 -18.46 -1.06 -14.59
CA GLU A 874 -18.64 0.16 -13.79
C GLU A 874 -19.28 1.28 -14.60
N SER A 875 -20.08 2.08 -13.90
CA SER A 875 -20.47 3.41 -14.34
C SER A 875 -20.56 4.35 -13.13
N PRO A 876 -20.64 5.68 -13.32
CA PRO A 876 -20.68 6.63 -12.21
C PRO A 876 -21.83 6.37 -11.21
N ARG A 877 -22.91 5.73 -11.66
CA ARG A 877 -24.02 5.21 -10.84
C ARG A 877 -23.55 4.37 -9.64
N ASP A 878 -22.48 3.59 -9.79
CA ASP A 878 -21.92 2.76 -8.70
C ASP A 878 -21.29 3.58 -7.58
N PHE A 879 -20.62 4.69 -7.92
CA PHE A 879 -20.05 5.61 -6.94
C PHE A 879 -21.09 6.61 -6.42
N THR A 880 -22.09 6.99 -7.22
CA THR A 880 -23.28 7.72 -6.76
C THR A 880 -24.07 6.92 -5.73
N ASP A 881 -24.31 5.62 -5.95
CA ASP A 881 -24.93 4.71 -4.96
C ASP A 881 -24.16 4.76 -3.62
N LEU A 882 -22.83 4.63 -3.66
CA LEU A 882 -21.99 4.68 -2.46
C LEU A 882 -22.03 6.04 -1.77
N LEU A 883 -21.84 7.14 -2.49
CA LEU A 883 -21.79 8.49 -1.94
C LEU A 883 -23.14 8.94 -1.35
N LEU A 884 -24.26 8.62 -2.00
CA LEU A 884 -25.59 8.89 -1.46
C LEU A 884 -25.97 7.97 -0.28
N SER A 885 -25.22 6.87 -0.07
CA SER A 885 -25.37 6.01 1.11
C SER A 885 -24.52 6.46 2.31
N TRP A 886 -23.72 7.53 2.18
CA TRP A 886 -22.94 8.10 3.30
C TRP A 886 -23.77 9.07 4.14
N LYS A 887 -23.53 9.11 5.45
CA LYS A 887 -24.17 10.04 6.39
C LYS A 887 -23.76 11.50 6.16
N ASN A 888 -22.54 11.73 5.67
CA ASN A 888 -22.02 13.05 5.38
C ASN A 888 -21.34 12.99 4.01
N PHE A 889 -21.79 13.80 3.05
CA PHE A 889 -21.20 13.86 1.72
C PHE A 889 -19.80 14.51 1.81
N PRO A 890 -18.74 13.98 1.17
CA PRO A 890 -17.40 14.57 1.26
C PRO A 890 -17.31 15.89 0.49
N ASN A 891 -16.63 16.91 1.04
CA ASN A 891 -16.44 18.20 0.36
C ASN A 891 -15.58 18.10 -0.92
N VAL A 892 -14.73 17.08 -1.03
CA VAL A 892 -13.86 16.89 -2.19
C VAL A 892 -13.82 15.40 -2.56
N THR A 893 -14.30 15.09 -3.76
CA THR A 893 -14.22 13.76 -4.36
C THR A 893 -13.23 13.78 -5.52
N ILE A 894 -12.23 12.90 -5.50
CA ILE A 894 -11.29 12.68 -6.62
C ILE A 894 -11.65 11.39 -7.33
N TYR A 895 -11.82 11.45 -8.65
CA TYR A 895 -12.30 10.33 -9.48
C TYR A 895 -11.86 10.48 -10.95
N ASP A 896 -11.92 9.39 -11.71
CA ASP A 896 -11.47 9.31 -13.11
C ASP A 896 -12.41 9.98 -14.11
N TYR A 897 -13.72 10.02 -13.82
CA TYR A 897 -14.72 10.62 -14.70
C TYR A 897 -15.68 11.59 -13.98
N PRO A 898 -15.18 12.70 -13.40
CA PRO A 898 -15.97 13.63 -12.58
C PRO A 898 -17.24 14.16 -13.23
N ARG A 899 -17.18 14.53 -14.52
CA ARG A 899 -18.36 15.04 -15.26
C ARG A 899 -19.53 14.03 -15.23
N GLY A 900 -19.25 12.75 -15.39
CA GLY A 900 -20.28 11.70 -15.32
C GLY A 900 -20.81 11.48 -13.91
N LEU A 901 -19.94 11.54 -12.89
CA LEU A 901 -20.36 11.42 -11.49
C LEU A 901 -21.24 12.59 -11.06
N VAL A 902 -20.84 13.81 -11.36
CA VAL A 902 -21.60 15.01 -11.00
C VAL A 902 -22.96 15.00 -11.68
N ALA A 903 -23.01 14.81 -13.00
CA ALA A 903 -24.27 14.80 -13.74
C ALA A 903 -25.22 13.72 -13.22
N HIS A 904 -24.71 12.52 -12.91
CA HIS A 904 -25.56 11.43 -12.40
C HIS A 904 -26.00 11.62 -10.94
N THR A 905 -25.12 12.09 -10.06
CA THR A 905 -25.46 12.37 -8.65
C THR A 905 -26.45 13.52 -8.54
N ASN A 906 -26.22 14.65 -9.24
CA ASN A 906 -27.13 15.79 -9.19
C ASN A 906 -28.48 15.48 -9.87
N LYS A 907 -28.51 14.70 -10.97
CA LYS A 907 -29.78 14.23 -11.57
C LYS A 907 -30.59 13.33 -10.63
N ARG A 908 -29.95 12.62 -9.69
CA ARG A 908 -30.63 11.80 -8.66
C ARG A 908 -31.08 12.58 -7.43
N GLN A 909 -30.70 13.85 -7.29
CA GLN A 909 -30.97 14.71 -6.13
C GLN A 909 -31.24 16.14 -6.64
N GLN A 910 -32.32 16.31 -7.41
CA GLN A 910 -32.55 17.54 -8.18
C GLN A 910 -32.95 18.74 -7.30
N GLU A 911 -33.64 18.48 -6.19
CA GLU A 911 -34.09 19.49 -5.23
C GLU A 911 -32.94 20.10 -4.42
N CYS A 912 -31.93 19.29 -4.09
CA CYS A 912 -30.71 19.71 -3.40
C CYS A 912 -29.48 19.03 -4.05
N PRO A 913 -28.94 19.58 -5.16
CA PRO A 913 -27.85 18.97 -5.91
C PRO A 913 -26.54 18.90 -5.09
N PRO A 914 -26.03 17.72 -4.72
CA PRO A 914 -24.91 17.62 -3.78
C PRO A 914 -23.66 18.33 -4.26
N PHE A 915 -23.26 18.12 -5.52
CA PHE A 915 -22.08 18.77 -6.10
C PHE A 915 -22.38 20.22 -6.52
N HIS A 916 -22.20 21.15 -5.57
CA HIS A 916 -22.32 22.59 -5.72
C HIS A 916 -21.17 23.31 -4.96
N PRO A 917 -20.77 24.53 -5.34
CA PRO A 917 -21.24 25.32 -6.49
C PRO A 917 -20.76 24.78 -7.85
N PHE A 918 -21.17 25.43 -8.94
CA PHE A 918 -20.66 25.26 -10.31
C PHE A 918 -20.58 23.80 -10.83
N GLU A 919 -21.53 22.92 -10.49
CA GLU A 919 -21.46 21.47 -10.80
C GLU A 919 -20.16 20.83 -10.25
N GLY A 920 -19.79 21.18 -9.02
CA GLY A 920 -18.59 20.70 -8.34
C GLY A 920 -17.26 21.05 -9.01
N ARG A 921 -17.22 22.05 -9.90
CA ARG A 921 -15.97 22.67 -10.39
C ARG A 921 -15.50 23.71 -9.37
N VAL A 922 -14.19 23.90 -9.22
CA VAL A 922 -13.64 24.84 -8.21
C VAL A 922 -13.87 26.32 -8.57
N GLN A 923 -14.38 26.60 -9.77
CA GLN A 923 -14.70 27.94 -10.24
C GLN A 923 -15.75 27.87 -11.35
N ASP A 924 -16.46 28.97 -11.57
CA ASP A 924 -17.40 29.17 -12.67
C ASP A 924 -16.72 28.97 -14.05
N PRO A 925 -17.25 28.14 -14.97
CA PRO A 925 -16.69 27.88 -16.30
C PRO A 925 -16.79 29.04 -17.31
N THR A 926 -16.43 30.25 -16.91
CA THR A 926 -16.22 31.38 -17.83
C THR A 926 -15.01 31.13 -18.74
N THR A 927 -15.04 31.72 -19.94
CA THR A 927 -13.94 31.64 -20.92
C THR A 927 -12.60 32.11 -20.33
N GLU A 928 -12.61 33.15 -19.49
CA GLU A 928 -11.39 33.66 -18.85
C GLU A 928 -10.89 32.75 -17.73
N ASN A 929 -11.77 32.17 -16.90
CA ASN A 929 -11.37 31.19 -15.88
C ASN A 929 -10.76 29.93 -16.53
N ILE A 930 -11.37 29.42 -17.61
CA ILE A 930 -10.85 28.29 -18.39
C ILE A 930 -9.46 28.62 -18.98
N LYS A 931 -9.30 29.82 -19.55
CA LYS A 931 -8.03 30.31 -20.10
C LYS A 931 -6.95 30.44 -19.02
N GLN A 932 -7.23 31.10 -17.90
CA GLN A 932 -6.28 31.24 -16.79
C GLN A 932 -5.90 29.89 -16.17
N ALA A 933 -6.81 28.93 -16.12
CA ALA A 933 -6.53 27.57 -15.67
C ALA A 933 -5.65 26.79 -16.67
N LYS A 934 -5.93 26.87 -17.98
CA LYS A 934 -5.08 26.31 -19.05
C LYS A 934 -3.67 26.93 -19.06
N GLU A 935 -3.56 28.22 -18.78
CA GLU A 935 -2.29 28.95 -18.65
C GLU A 935 -1.57 28.69 -17.30
N GLY A 936 -2.20 27.94 -16.37
CA GLY A 936 -1.65 27.63 -15.04
C GLY A 936 -1.71 28.76 -14.01
N LYS A 937 -2.24 29.93 -14.41
CA LYS A 937 -2.32 31.17 -13.61
C LYS A 937 -3.40 31.13 -12.54
N LEU A 938 -4.52 30.42 -12.78
CA LEU A 938 -5.62 30.33 -11.81
C LEU A 938 -5.21 29.53 -10.56
N LYS A 939 -5.57 30.07 -9.40
CA LYS A 939 -5.58 29.38 -8.10
C LYS A 939 -6.88 29.72 -7.37
N VAL A 940 -7.47 28.73 -6.71
CA VAL A 940 -8.68 28.88 -5.90
C VAL A 940 -8.36 28.37 -4.50
N HIS A 941 -8.38 29.27 -3.52
CA HIS A 941 -8.12 28.93 -2.12
C HIS A 941 -9.40 28.42 -1.45
N LEU A 942 -9.33 27.21 -0.89
CA LEU A 942 -10.39 26.61 -0.08
C LEU A 942 -9.90 26.44 1.38
N PRO A 943 -9.70 27.54 2.14
CA PRO A 943 -9.03 27.53 3.45
C PRO A 943 -9.78 26.70 4.50
N TRP A 944 -11.09 26.48 4.33
CA TRP A 944 -11.90 25.64 5.20
C TRP A 944 -11.54 24.15 5.14
N LEU A 945 -10.72 23.71 4.16
CA LEU A 945 -10.09 22.39 4.15
C LEU A 945 -8.97 22.24 5.21
N ALA A 946 -8.42 23.36 5.70
CA ALA A 946 -7.40 23.38 6.75
C ALA A 946 -7.97 23.75 8.12
N HIS A 947 -8.95 24.64 8.18
CA HIS A 947 -9.53 25.17 9.42
C HIS A 947 -11.05 25.28 9.32
N LYS A 948 -11.81 24.58 10.18
CA LYS A 948 -13.29 24.57 10.15
C LYS A 948 -13.88 25.99 10.07
N LYS A 949 -14.73 26.23 9.06
CA LYS A 949 -15.43 27.49 8.77
C LYS A 949 -16.17 28.00 10.01
N LYS A 950 -16.09 29.31 10.26
CA LYS A 950 -16.75 29.99 11.39
C LYS A 950 -17.37 31.32 10.91
N PRO A 951 -18.70 31.50 10.97
CA PRO A 951 -19.70 30.46 11.24
C PRO A 951 -19.61 29.29 10.25
N ALA A 952 -20.15 28.14 10.63
CA ALA A 952 -20.30 27.01 9.72
C ALA A 952 -21.56 27.19 8.85
N ASP A 953 -21.55 26.65 7.65
CA ASP A 953 -22.71 26.69 6.75
C ASP A 953 -23.84 25.76 7.26
N PRO A 954 -25.12 26.02 6.90
CA PRO A 954 -26.20 25.04 7.04
C PRO A 954 -25.84 23.72 6.32
N ASP A 955 -26.26 22.60 6.89
CA ASP A 955 -26.06 21.24 6.36
C ASP A 955 -24.61 20.90 5.97
N CYS A 956 -23.64 21.59 6.59
CA CYS A 956 -22.23 21.46 6.28
C CYS A 956 -21.62 20.11 6.67
N HIS A 957 -20.58 19.72 5.94
CA HIS A 957 -19.77 18.57 6.34
C HIS A 957 -19.04 18.86 7.69
N PRO A 958 -19.18 17.99 8.71
CA PRO A 958 -18.91 18.37 10.10
C PRO A 958 -17.46 18.71 10.43
N VAL A 959 -16.50 18.21 9.65
CA VAL A 959 -15.05 18.47 9.84
C VAL A 959 -14.64 19.86 9.32
N THR A 960 -15.27 20.35 8.26
CA THR A 960 -14.88 21.56 7.52
C THR A 960 -15.79 22.74 7.81
N GLY A 961 -17.03 22.50 8.24
CA GLY A 961 -18.01 23.57 8.42
C GLY A 961 -18.46 24.21 7.10
N SER A 962 -18.19 23.57 5.95
CA SER A 962 -18.67 24.01 4.65
C SER A 962 -19.65 23.02 4.02
N SER A 963 -20.68 23.56 3.37
CA SER A 963 -21.63 22.84 2.52
C SER A 963 -21.17 22.70 1.06
N GLU A 964 -20.00 23.23 0.69
CA GLU A 964 -19.49 23.14 -0.68
C GLU A 964 -18.92 21.73 -0.98
N HIS A 965 -19.30 21.14 -2.12
CA HIS A 965 -18.85 19.82 -2.55
C HIS A 965 -18.35 19.81 -4.00
N TYR A 966 -17.07 19.46 -4.17
CA TYR A 966 -16.34 19.48 -5.44
C TYR A 966 -16.02 18.07 -5.94
N CYS A 967 -15.98 17.91 -7.27
CA CYS A 967 -15.55 16.68 -7.93
C CYS A 967 -14.40 16.98 -8.89
N LEU A 968 -13.23 16.42 -8.56
CA LEU A 968 -11.93 16.72 -9.17
C LEU A 968 -11.40 15.53 -9.97
N CYS A 969 -10.72 15.82 -11.08
CA CYS A 969 -10.12 14.80 -11.94
C CYS A 969 -8.85 14.24 -11.30
N ASP A 970 -8.70 12.91 -11.29
CA ASP A 970 -7.41 12.29 -10.97
C ASP A 970 -6.31 12.81 -11.89
N VAL A 971 -5.10 13.01 -11.33
CA VAL A 971 -3.91 13.49 -12.03
C VAL A 971 -3.56 12.61 -13.23
N PHE A 972 -3.90 11.32 -13.22
CA PHE A 972 -3.69 10.42 -14.37
C PHE A 972 -4.73 10.53 -15.48
N HIS A 973 -5.90 11.10 -15.20
CA HIS A 973 -7.03 11.16 -16.13
C HIS A 973 -7.41 12.59 -16.55
N GLN A 974 -6.79 13.62 -15.95
CA GLN A 974 -6.89 15.03 -16.35
C GLN A 974 -6.66 15.28 -17.85
N SER A 975 -5.82 14.49 -18.52
CA SER A 975 -5.55 14.62 -19.96
C SER A 975 -6.64 14.05 -20.89
N ASN A 976 -7.66 13.39 -20.34
CA ASN A 976 -8.55 12.53 -21.11
C ASN A 976 -9.94 13.16 -21.38
N SER A 977 -10.27 14.28 -20.72
CA SER A 977 -11.48 15.03 -21.08
C SER A 977 -11.28 15.86 -22.34
N ARG A 978 -12.33 15.95 -23.15
CA ARG A 978 -12.44 16.87 -24.31
C ARG A 978 -13.23 18.13 -23.96
N ASP A 979 -13.81 18.20 -22.77
CA ASP A 979 -14.56 19.36 -22.31
C ASP A 979 -13.59 20.37 -21.70
N GLU A 980 -13.48 21.54 -22.31
CA GLU A 980 -12.53 22.57 -21.85
C GLU A 980 -12.78 23.01 -20.40
N ARG A 981 -14.02 22.85 -19.92
CA ARG A 981 -14.45 23.23 -18.57
C ARG A 981 -13.91 22.28 -17.49
N ASP A 982 -13.54 21.05 -17.84
CA ASP A 982 -12.96 20.11 -16.88
C ASP A 982 -11.53 20.48 -16.46
N VAL A 983 -10.90 21.48 -17.10
CA VAL A 983 -9.67 22.10 -16.55
C VAL A 983 -9.91 22.64 -15.13
N LEU A 984 -11.14 23.12 -14.84
CA LEU A 984 -11.60 23.61 -13.53
C LEU A 984 -11.93 22.50 -12.53
N ARG A 985 -11.56 21.25 -12.85
CA ARG A 985 -11.55 20.09 -11.95
C ARG A 985 -10.13 19.63 -11.61
N THR A 986 -9.10 20.38 -12.01
CA THR A 986 -7.69 20.05 -11.78
C THR A 986 -7.29 20.29 -10.31
N ILE A 987 -6.82 19.25 -9.62
CA ILE A 987 -6.41 19.33 -8.20
C ILE A 987 -5.36 20.43 -7.95
N GLY A 988 -4.45 20.67 -8.91
CA GLY A 988 -3.43 21.73 -8.86
C GLY A 988 -3.94 23.18 -8.94
N LEU A 989 -5.26 23.39 -9.04
CA LEU A 989 -5.89 24.70 -8.87
C LEU A 989 -6.10 25.06 -7.38
N VAL A 990 -6.22 24.07 -6.49
CA VAL A 990 -6.51 24.28 -5.05
C VAL A 990 -5.24 24.12 -4.21
N PRO A 991 -4.63 25.20 -3.70
CA PRO A 991 -3.36 25.13 -2.96
C PRO A 991 -3.40 24.26 -1.70
N GLU A 992 -4.56 24.15 -1.06
CA GLU A 992 -4.76 23.34 0.16
C GLU A 992 -4.75 21.83 -0.13
N LEU A 993 -5.08 21.41 -1.36
CA LEU A 993 -5.04 20.03 -1.83
C LEU A 993 -3.73 19.71 -2.56
N ALA A 994 -3.24 20.68 -3.35
CA ALA A 994 -2.00 20.57 -4.12
C ALA A 994 -0.82 20.31 -3.18
N GLY A 995 -0.15 19.16 -3.36
CA GLY A 995 0.92 18.73 -2.45
C GLY A 995 0.44 17.86 -1.29
N LYS A 996 -0.75 18.10 -0.73
CA LYS A 996 -1.30 17.25 0.35
C LYS A 996 -1.79 15.91 -0.18
N VAL A 997 -2.65 15.92 -1.19
CA VAL A 997 -3.25 14.69 -1.73
C VAL A 997 -2.31 14.01 -2.72
N ASN A 998 -2.13 12.69 -2.53
CA ASN A 998 -1.47 11.82 -3.50
C ASN A 998 -2.52 10.83 -4.02
N SER A 999 -3.00 11.00 -5.25
CA SER A 999 -4.03 10.11 -5.80
C SER A 999 -3.57 8.66 -5.92
N GLN A 1000 -2.25 8.44 -6.15
CA GLN A 1000 -1.58 7.14 -6.24
C GLN A 1000 -1.84 6.16 -5.08
N ARG A 1001 -2.47 6.60 -3.99
CA ARG A 1001 -2.89 5.72 -2.88
C ARG A 1001 -3.85 4.62 -3.34
N ALA A 1002 -4.68 4.89 -4.35
CA ALA A 1002 -5.61 3.91 -4.90
C ALA A 1002 -4.88 2.84 -5.72
N GLU A 1003 -4.04 3.23 -6.69
CA GLU A 1003 -3.28 2.26 -7.49
C GLU A 1003 -2.16 1.58 -6.68
N GLN A 1004 -1.68 2.19 -5.59
CA GLN A 1004 -0.84 1.52 -4.58
C GLN A 1004 -1.61 0.38 -3.92
N LEU A 1005 -2.81 0.65 -3.36
CA LEU A 1005 -3.71 -0.37 -2.80
C LEU A 1005 -4.03 -1.46 -3.84
N PHE A 1006 -4.39 -1.08 -5.07
CA PHE A 1006 -4.71 -2.05 -6.10
C PHE A 1006 -3.48 -2.80 -6.62
N SER A 1007 -2.29 -2.21 -6.61
CA SER A 1007 -1.03 -2.94 -6.87
C SER A 1007 -0.68 -3.92 -5.74
N GLU A 1008 -1.17 -3.72 -4.52
CA GLU A 1008 -1.10 -4.70 -3.43
C GLU A 1008 -2.15 -5.80 -3.64
N VAL A 1009 -3.44 -5.44 -3.72
CA VAL A 1009 -4.57 -6.39 -3.87
C VAL A 1009 -4.44 -7.24 -5.13
N LYS A 1010 -3.93 -6.69 -6.24
CA LYS A 1010 -3.69 -7.42 -7.50
C LYS A 1010 -2.72 -8.58 -7.37
N LYS A 1011 -1.86 -8.62 -6.35
CA LYS A 1011 -1.01 -9.78 -6.06
C LYS A 1011 -1.84 -10.97 -5.55
N ASN A 1012 -3.05 -10.75 -5.03
CA ASN A 1012 -3.94 -11.80 -4.52
C ASN A 1012 -4.80 -12.43 -5.63
N ASN A 1013 -4.95 -11.77 -6.78
CA ASN A 1013 -5.79 -12.21 -7.90
C ASN A 1013 -5.57 -13.68 -8.35
N TYR A 1014 -4.38 -14.26 -8.14
CA TYR A 1014 -4.12 -15.66 -8.54
C TYR A 1014 -4.86 -16.69 -7.68
N PHE A 1015 -5.32 -16.32 -6.48
CA PHE A 1015 -6.17 -17.17 -5.63
C PHE A 1015 -7.58 -16.58 -5.45
N MET A 1016 -7.71 -15.26 -5.32
CA MET A 1016 -9.02 -14.60 -5.18
C MET A 1016 -9.97 -15.01 -6.31
N ASN A 1017 -9.52 -14.90 -7.56
CA ASN A 1017 -10.36 -15.14 -8.74
C ASN A 1017 -10.71 -16.63 -8.98
N MET A 1018 -10.27 -17.55 -8.11
CA MET A 1018 -10.67 -18.96 -8.09
C MET A 1018 -11.76 -19.25 -7.04
N LEU A 1019 -12.07 -18.28 -6.16
CA LEU A 1019 -13.09 -18.42 -5.12
C LEU A 1019 -14.50 -18.21 -5.69
N ARG A 1020 -15.48 -18.93 -5.12
CA ARG A 1020 -16.91 -18.68 -5.35
C ARG A 1020 -17.29 -17.24 -4.91
N PRO A 1021 -18.31 -16.60 -5.51
CA PRO A 1021 -18.61 -15.18 -5.30
C PRO A 1021 -18.69 -14.73 -3.83
N ALA A 1022 -19.49 -15.41 -3.01
CA ALA A 1022 -19.62 -15.11 -1.57
C ALA A 1022 -18.28 -15.28 -0.81
N ALA A 1023 -17.50 -16.32 -1.11
CA ALA A 1023 -16.16 -16.52 -0.54
C ALA A 1023 -15.17 -15.42 -0.97
N HIS A 1024 -15.25 -14.96 -2.22
CA HIS A 1024 -14.42 -13.88 -2.76
C HIS A 1024 -14.71 -12.55 -2.06
N ILE A 1025 -15.98 -12.13 -1.96
CA ILE A 1025 -16.33 -10.84 -1.34
C ILE A 1025 -16.01 -10.82 0.16
N PHE A 1026 -16.27 -11.94 0.86
CA PHE A 1026 -15.96 -12.11 2.27
C PHE A 1026 -14.45 -11.99 2.52
N LEU A 1027 -13.63 -12.76 1.80
CA LEU A 1027 -12.18 -12.69 1.95
C LEU A 1027 -11.62 -11.31 1.55
N ALA A 1028 -12.15 -10.67 0.51
CA ALA A 1028 -11.74 -9.33 0.12
C ALA A 1028 -12.05 -8.28 1.21
N ARG A 1029 -13.24 -8.34 1.82
CA ARG A 1029 -13.61 -7.48 2.97
C ARG A 1029 -12.66 -7.71 4.14
N ASN A 1030 -12.36 -8.96 4.48
CA ASN A 1030 -11.51 -9.29 5.63
C ASN A 1030 -10.04 -8.89 5.39
N ILE A 1031 -9.53 -9.06 4.16
CA ILE A 1031 -8.18 -8.60 3.78
C ILE A 1031 -8.05 -7.08 3.93
N LEU A 1032 -9.05 -6.31 3.46
CA LEU A 1032 -9.05 -4.85 3.58
C LEU A 1032 -9.26 -4.38 5.02
N HIS A 1033 -10.10 -5.07 5.80
CA HIS A 1033 -10.31 -4.80 7.22
C HIS A 1033 -8.99 -4.90 8.02
N HIS A 1034 -8.29 -6.03 7.93
CA HIS A 1034 -7.00 -6.19 8.61
C HIS A 1034 -5.92 -5.23 8.09
N ARG A 1035 -5.91 -4.89 6.79
CA ARG A 1035 -5.02 -3.85 6.23
C ARG A 1035 -5.30 -2.48 6.84
N ASN A 1036 -6.57 -2.09 6.95
CA ASN A 1036 -7.00 -0.83 7.57
C ASN A 1036 -6.60 -0.80 9.06
N LEU A 1037 -6.86 -1.86 9.82
CA LEU A 1037 -6.45 -1.98 11.23
C LEU A 1037 -4.92 -1.87 11.38
N ALA A 1038 -4.15 -2.61 10.59
CA ALA A 1038 -2.68 -2.60 10.66
C ALA A 1038 -2.08 -1.24 10.25
N HIS A 1039 -2.73 -0.49 9.36
CA HIS A 1039 -2.34 0.88 9.01
C HIS A 1039 -2.65 1.85 10.16
N ASN A 1040 -3.88 1.82 10.71
CA ASN A 1040 -4.29 2.63 11.85
C ASN A 1040 -3.39 2.38 13.08
N GLN A 1041 -3.10 1.11 13.40
CA GLN A 1041 -2.22 0.75 14.52
C GLN A 1041 -0.82 1.34 14.34
N LYS A 1042 -0.19 1.16 13.17
CA LYS A 1042 1.14 1.73 12.89
C LYS A 1042 1.15 3.26 13.05
N LYS A 1043 0.06 3.93 12.65
CA LYS A 1043 -0.07 5.38 12.78
C LYS A 1043 -0.23 5.83 14.24
N MET A 1044 -1.06 5.13 15.02
CA MET A 1044 -1.23 5.38 16.46
C MET A 1044 0.04 5.09 17.27
N GLU A 1045 0.72 3.96 17.02
CA GLU A 1045 2.01 3.65 17.64
C GLU A 1045 3.05 4.75 17.38
N HIS A 1046 3.06 5.31 16.17
CA HIS A 1046 3.96 6.39 15.79
C HIS A 1046 3.60 7.71 16.50
N PHE A 1047 2.33 8.10 16.55
CA PHE A 1047 1.88 9.27 17.30
C PHE A 1047 2.20 9.14 18.80
N ASN A 1048 1.89 7.99 19.41
CA ASN A 1048 2.21 7.70 20.81
C ASN A 1048 3.72 7.87 21.08
N LYS A 1049 4.59 7.28 20.24
CA LYS A 1049 6.07 7.42 20.35
C LYS A 1049 6.57 8.87 20.27
N LEU A 1050 5.84 9.78 19.60
CA LEU A 1050 6.21 11.20 19.50
C LEU A 1050 5.64 12.09 20.62
N PHE A 1051 4.46 11.75 21.14
CA PHE A 1051 3.73 12.61 22.09
C PHE A 1051 3.69 12.05 23.53
N HIS A 1052 4.34 10.91 23.80
CA HIS A 1052 4.48 10.36 25.15
C HIS A 1052 5.22 11.34 26.08
N GLY A 1053 4.43 11.94 26.98
CA GLY A 1053 4.84 12.95 27.95
C GLY A 1053 3.63 13.60 28.61
N ASN A 1054 2.50 13.68 27.90
CA ASN A 1054 1.22 14.15 28.44
C ASN A 1054 0.04 13.23 28.09
N ARG A 1055 -0.54 12.62 29.12
CA ARG A 1055 -1.80 11.84 29.15
C ARG A 1055 -1.83 10.55 28.31
N THR A 1056 -2.67 9.61 28.76
CA THR A 1056 -3.09 8.42 27.99
C THR A 1056 -4.01 8.85 26.85
N LEU A 1057 -3.48 8.85 25.62
CA LEU A 1057 -4.27 9.05 24.41
C LEU A 1057 -5.08 7.79 24.09
N GLU A 1058 -6.31 7.72 24.60
CA GLU A 1058 -7.29 6.75 24.11
C GLU A 1058 -7.56 6.96 22.62
N SER A 1059 -7.73 5.87 21.87
CA SER A 1059 -8.09 5.89 20.45
C SER A 1059 -9.38 6.67 20.16
N ASN A 1060 -10.26 6.76 21.16
CA ASN A 1060 -11.57 7.39 21.07
C ASN A 1060 -11.46 8.93 21.02
N PHE A 1061 -10.45 9.52 21.67
CA PHE A 1061 -10.35 10.98 21.83
C PHE A 1061 -10.26 11.75 20.51
N ILE A 1062 -9.64 11.17 19.48
CA ILE A 1062 -9.53 11.78 18.15
C ILE A 1062 -10.85 11.67 17.39
N ALA A 1063 -11.55 10.54 17.51
CA ALA A 1063 -12.82 10.31 16.84
C ALA A 1063 -13.97 11.16 17.43
N HIS A 1064 -14.02 11.30 18.75
CA HIS A 1064 -15.03 12.10 19.44
C HIS A 1064 -14.84 13.61 19.25
N ARG A 1065 -13.61 14.12 19.10
CA ARG A 1065 -13.34 15.57 18.97
C ARG A 1065 -13.78 16.19 17.63
N PHE A 1066 -14.16 15.37 16.64
CA PHE A 1066 -14.77 15.81 15.38
C PHE A 1066 -16.31 15.80 15.39
N MET A 1067 -16.94 15.46 16.51
CA MET A 1067 -18.38 15.60 16.70
C MET A 1067 -18.63 16.77 17.66
N ASP A 1068 -19.40 17.76 17.22
CA ASP A 1068 -19.75 18.91 18.07
C ASP A 1068 -20.67 18.49 19.23
N LYS A 1069 -20.64 19.26 20.32
CA LYS A 1069 -21.12 18.90 21.67
C LYS A 1069 -22.66 18.86 21.85
N HIS A 1070 -23.42 18.42 20.85
CA HIS A 1070 -24.89 18.55 20.84
C HIS A 1070 -25.68 17.27 20.55
N VAL A 1071 -25.04 16.08 20.57
CA VAL A 1071 -25.75 14.78 20.49
C VAL A 1071 -25.17 13.78 21.50
N PHE A 1072 -25.25 14.12 22.79
CA PHE A 1072 -25.23 13.19 23.94
C PHE A 1072 -25.66 13.94 25.22
N SER A 1073 -26.92 14.41 25.22
CA SER A 1073 -27.73 14.28 26.43
C SER A 1073 -28.22 12.83 26.54
N ASP A 1074 -28.77 12.45 27.70
CA ASP A 1074 -29.62 11.26 27.87
C ASP A 1074 -28.93 9.88 27.77
N LEU A 1075 -27.63 9.80 28.10
CA LEU A 1075 -27.05 8.59 28.70
C LEU A 1075 -26.21 8.96 29.93
N GLU A 1076 -26.60 8.39 31.08
CA GLU A 1076 -26.03 8.69 32.39
C GLU A 1076 -24.64 8.07 32.58
N ILE A 1077 -23.78 8.75 33.34
CA ILE A 1077 -22.51 8.20 33.80
C ILE A 1077 -22.80 7.38 35.06
N VAL A 1078 -22.87 6.05 34.90
CA VAL A 1078 -22.87 5.10 36.03
C VAL A 1078 -21.46 4.53 36.18
N PRO A 1079 -20.76 4.77 37.32
CA PRO A 1079 -19.43 4.22 37.57
C PRO A 1079 -19.41 2.71 37.86
N ASP A 1080 -18.21 2.16 37.98
CA ASP A 1080 -17.92 0.74 38.23
C ASP A 1080 -18.72 0.10 39.38
N HIS A 1081 -19.14 -1.16 39.22
CA HIS A 1081 -19.55 -2.01 40.34
C HIS A 1081 -19.22 -3.49 40.11
N GLU A 1082 -18.58 -4.10 41.12
CA GLU A 1082 -18.38 -5.55 41.24
C GLU A 1082 -19.69 -6.28 41.65
N PRO A 1083 -19.82 -7.60 41.35
CA PRO A 1083 -21.06 -8.33 41.58
C PRO A 1083 -21.18 -8.92 43.00
N VAL A 1084 -22.08 -8.38 43.84
CA VAL A 1084 -22.43 -8.93 45.17
C VAL A 1084 -23.95 -8.99 45.38
N PHE A 1085 -24.42 -9.92 46.22
CA PHE A 1085 -25.83 -10.26 46.41
C PHE A 1085 -26.64 -9.26 47.25
N LYS A 1086 -27.95 -9.26 46.96
CA LYS A 1086 -29.10 -8.63 47.62
C LYS A 1086 -29.06 -8.61 49.18
N GLN A 1087 -29.32 -7.46 49.83
CA GLN A 1087 -30.60 -7.16 50.54
C GLN A 1087 -30.57 -5.87 51.42
N ALA A 1088 -31.59 -5.01 51.21
CA ALA A 1088 -32.27 -4.04 52.13
C ALA A 1088 -31.49 -2.89 52.87
N PRO A 1089 -32.08 -1.67 53.03
CA PRO A 1089 -31.42 -0.49 53.63
C PRO A 1089 -32.12 0.15 54.87
N LYS A 1090 -31.43 1.14 55.50
CA LYS A 1090 -31.88 2.30 56.35
C LYS A 1090 -30.74 2.69 57.33
N ASP A 1091 -30.53 3.92 57.85
CA ASP A 1091 -31.22 5.23 57.71
C ASP A 1091 -30.31 6.43 58.17
N PHE A 1092 -30.59 7.67 57.71
CA PHE A 1092 -30.17 9.04 58.19
C PHE A 1092 -28.67 9.45 58.41
N GLY A 1093 -28.32 10.77 58.30
CA GLY A 1093 -26.91 11.25 58.48
C GLY A 1093 -26.54 12.77 58.57
N THR A 1094 -26.64 13.57 57.49
CA THR A 1094 -26.37 15.06 57.38
C THR A 1094 -24.94 15.67 57.55
N PRO A 1095 -24.46 16.56 56.62
CA PRO A 1095 -23.27 17.46 56.70
C PRO A 1095 -23.69 18.98 56.72
N PRO A 1096 -22.93 20.06 56.29
CA PRO A 1096 -21.49 20.32 55.98
C PRO A 1096 -20.87 21.45 56.90
N PRO A 1097 -20.55 22.76 56.57
CA PRO A 1097 -19.84 23.45 55.44
C PRO A 1097 -18.79 24.58 55.77
N SER A 1098 -18.02 25.03 54.76
CA SER A 1098 -17.31 26.36 54.59
C SER A 1098 -15.96 26.61 55.33
N VAL A 1099 -14.99 27.45 54.85
CA VAL A 1099 -15.01 28.92 54.60
C VAL A 1099 -13.99 29.44 53.52
N LYS A 1100 -14.49 30.27 52.57
CA LYS A 1100 -13.93 31.46 51.82
C LYS A 1100 -12.52 31.52 51.14
N THR A 1101 -12.56 31.62 49.79
CA THR A 1101 -12.03 32.68 48.86
C THR A 1101 -10.97 33.72 49.31
N ASP A 1102 -10.05 34.23 48.46
CA ASP A 1102 -10.35 35.07 47.25
C ASP A 1102 -9.26 35.12 46.11
N LYS A 1103 -9.32 36.11 45.19
CA LYS A 1103 -8.72 36.14 43.83
C LYS A 1103 -7.80 37.36 43.53
N ARG A 1104 -7.14 37.33 42.34
CA ARG A 1104 -6.40 38.40 41.60
C ARG A 1104 -4.95 38.67 42.07
N SER A 1105 -4.00 39.16 41.25
CA SER A 1105 -3.79 39.14 39.78
C SER A 1105 -2.42 39.74 39.37
N LEU A 1106 -1.90 39.39 38.17
CA LEU A 1106 -0.87 40.09 37.35
C LEU A 1106 0.65 40.00 37.70
N VAL A 1107 1.40 39.41 36.75
CA VAL A 1107 2.62 39.92 36.05
C VAL A 1107 3.92 40.27 36.83
N ASN A 1108 4.99 39.54 36.48
CA ASN A 1108 6.44 39.84 36.48
C ASN A 1108 7.11 40.58 37.66
N GLN A 1109 8.14 39.96 38.26
CA GLN A 1109 9.56 40.41 38.12
C GLN A 1109 10.57 39.36 38.66
N HIS A 1110 11.88 39.64 38.53
CA HIS A 1110 13.00 38.71 38.72
C HIS A 1110 13.68 38.82 40.11
N ASN A 1111 14.37 37.74 40.50
CA ASN A 1111 15.54 37.67 41.41
C ASN A 1111 15.46 38.37 42.80
N ASN A 1112 15.50 37.58 43.89
CA ASN A 1112 16.76 37.34 44.62
C ASN A 1112 16.63 36.28 45.74
N LEU A 1113 17.78 35.91 46.32
CA LEU A 1113 18.00 34.78 47.24
C LEU A 1113 17.90 35.22 48.72
N PRO A 1114 17.86 34.27 49.69
CA PRO A 1114 19.14 33.93 50.33
C PRO A 1114 19.36 32.43 50.68
N VAL A 1115 20.64 32.14 50.91
CA VAL A 1115 21.25 30.89 51.46
C VAL A 1115 21.20 30.99 53.01
N GLN A 1116 21.10 29.94 53.84
CA GLN A 1116 22.15 28.94 54.08
C GLN A 1116 21.71 27.77 55.01
N THR A 1117 22.54 26.70 55.00
CA THR A 1117 22.60 25.52 55.90
C THR A 1117 21.59 24.38 55.66
N SER A 1118 21.97 23.10 55.75
CA SER A 1118 23.28 22.49 56.08
C SER A 1118 23.75 21.52 54.98
N ILE A 1119 25.05 21.52 54.66
CA ILE A 1119 25.62 20.84 53.46
C ILE A 1119 26.49 19.62 53.84
N GLY A 1120 26.66 19.31 55.14
CA GLY A 1120 27.64 18.34 55.63
C GLY A 1120 27.32 16.85 55.44
N SER A 1121 26.06 16.46 55.22
CA SER A 1121 25.61 15.06 55.41
C SER A 1121 25.60 14.18 54.14
N ILE A 1122 25.65 14.75 52.94
CA ILE A 1122 25.48 14.00 51.67
C ILE A 1122 26.78 13.34 51.18
N PHE A 1123 27.93 13.63 51.80
CA PHE A 1123 29.24 13.14 51.39
C PHE A 1123 29.68 11.82 52.06
N THR A 1124 28.87 11.26 52.96
CA THR A 1124 29.12 9.95 53.56
C THR A 1124 28.72 8.82 52.61
N LEU A 1125 29.54 7.76 52.58
CA LEU A 1125 29.40 6.66 51.62
C LEU A 1125 28.14 5.80 51.83
N GLU A 1126 27.53 5.94 53.01
CA GLU A 1126 26.28 5.29 53.44
C GLU A 1126 25.06 5.76 52.64
N CYS A 1127 25.06 7.02 52.18
CA CYS A 1127 23.98 7.60 51.38
C CYS A 1127 23.97 7.11 49.91
N VAL A 1128 24.99 6.36 49.48
CA VAL A 1128 25.13 5.89 48.09
C VAL A 1128 24.31 4.61 47.86
N GLN A 1129 23.12 4.78 47.28
CA GLN A 1129 22.21 3.70 46.89
C GLN A 1129 22.06 3.65 45.36
N PRO A 1130 21.93 2.46 44.73
CA PRO A 1130 21.83 2.29 43.27
C PRO A 1130 20.43 2.67 42.71
N ASN A 1131 19.96 3.88 43.03
CA ASN A 1131 18.63 4.39 42.71
C ASN A 1131 18.66 5.44 41.59
N LYS A 1132 17.47 5.84 41.11
CA LYS A 1132 17.32 6.76 39.97
C LYS A 1132 17.76 8.21 40.24
N ALA A 1133 17.85 8.64 41.50
CA ALA A 1133 18.27 9.98 41.89
C ALA A 1133 19.80 10.13 41.99
N CYS A 1134 20.54 9.06 42.31
CA CYS A 1134 22.00 9.07 42.22
C CYS A 1134 22.48 9.26 40.76
N TRP A 1135 21.73 8.78 39.77
CA TRP A 1135 22.04 9.00 38.33
C TRP A 1135 21.82 10.43 37.83
N THR A 1136 21.22 11.31 38.63
CA THR A 1136 21.01 12.72 38.29
C THR A 1136 21.99 13.68 38.97
N GLN A 1137 22.96 13.16 39.75
CA GLN A 1137 24.01 13.96 40.37
C GLN A 1137 25.28 14.01 39.48
N PRO A 1138 26.01 15.14 39.44
CA PRO A 1138 27.31 15.19 38.77
C PRO A 1138 28.33 14.29 39.51
N PRO A 1139 29.24 13.60 38.80
CA PRO A 1139 30.21 12.71 39.41
C PRO A 1139 31.22 13.47 40.28
N SER A 1140 31.63 12.86 41.39
CA SER A 1140 32.67 13.42 42.27
C SER A 1140 34.06 13.40 41.62
N PRO A 1141 35.04 14.17 42.10
CA PRO A 1141 36.41 14.16 41.54
C PRO A 1141 37.04 12.77 41.50
N VAL A 1142 36.82 11.92 42.51
CA VAL A 1142 37.31 10.54 42.56
C VAL A 1142 36.59 9.62 41.56
N GLN A 1143 35.31 9.87 41.28
CA GLN A 1143 34.58 9.16 40.23
C GLN A 1143 35.07 9.58 38.83
N LEU A 1144 35.31 10.88 38.62
CA LEU A 1144 35.92 11.42 37.41
C LEU A 1144 37.34 10.88 37.18
N GLU A 1145 38.16 10.80 38.22
CA GLU A 1145 39.51 10.23 38.16
C GLU A 1145 39.48 8.75 37.75
N LYS A 1146 38.66 7.92 38.41
CA LYS A 1146 38.49 6.51 38.04
C LYS A 1146 37.90 6.32 36.64
N LEU A 1147 36.98 7.18 36.22
CA LEU A 1147 36.40 7.17 34.87
C LEU A 1147 37.46 7.54 33.81
N ASN A 1148 38.25 8.59 34.06
CA ASN A 1148 39.36 9.00 33.20
C ASN A 1148 40.42 7.88 33.11
N HIS A 1149 40.83 7.29 34.24
CA HIS A 1149 41.76 6.16 34.25
C HIS A 1149 41.24 5.00 33.41
N ALA A 1150 39.97 4.62 33.56
CA ALA A 1150 39.37 3.53 32.79
C ALA A 1150 39.24 3.82 31.28
N LEU A 1151 39.13 5.09 30.89
CA LEU A 1151 38.92 5.52 29.51
C LEU A 1151 40.19 5.96 28.76
N LEU A 1152 41.36 5.98 29.40
CA LEU A 1152 42.66 6.14 28.73
C LEU A 1152 42.79 5.17 27.55
N GLU A 1153 42.91 5.71 26.33
CA GLU A 1153 42.98 4.94 25.07
C GLU A 1153 44.22 4.03 25.00
N ARG A 1154 45.33 4.44 25.64
CA ARG A 1154 46.65 3.81 25.53
C ARG A 1154 46.93 2.71 26.56
N GLY A 1155 46.01 2.46 27.51
CA GLY A 1155 46.20 1.42 28.53
C GLY A 1155 46.01 -0.01 27.98
N PRO A 1156 46.56 -1.04 28.66
CA PRO A 1156 46.39 -2.44 28.23
C PRO A 1156 44.91 -2.84 28.23
N LYS A 1157 44.41 -3.36 27.11
CA LYS A 1157 43.01 -3.77 26.94
C LYS A 1157 42.55 -4.81 27.98
N ASP A 1158 43.48 -5.62 28.44
CA ASP A 1158 43.24 -6.74 29.36
C ASP A 1158 43.38 -6.34 30.84
N GLU A 1159 43.74 -5.07 31.12
CA GLU A 1159 43.90 -4.52 32.46
C GLU A 1159 42.62 -4.70 33.29
N PHE A 1160 42.77 -5.29 34.48
CA PHE A 1160 41.73 -5.41 35.49
C PHE A 1160 41.36 -4.03 36.05
N LEU A 1161 40.08 -3.66 35.95
CA LEU A 1161 39.56 -2.42 36.53
C LEU A 1161 38.63 -2.67 37.72
N ALA A 1162 37.91 -3.80 37.72
CA ALA A 1162 36.88 -4.11 38.72
C ALA A 1162 36.45 -5.59 38.67
N SER A 1163 35.85 -6.08 39.75
CA SER A 1163 35.12 -7.36 39.77
C SER A 1163 33.86 -7.25 40.63
N VAL A 1164 32.72 -7.72 40.12
CA VAL A 1164 31.46 -7.80 40.87
C VAL A 1164 30.89 -9.21 40.76
N GLY A 1165 30.81 -9.91 41.90
CA GLY A 1165 30.56 -11.35 41.93
C GLY A 1165 31.55 -12.11 41.03
N GLY A 1166 31.04 -13.02 40.20
CA GLY A 1166 31.84 -13.73 39.20
C GLY A 1166 32.22 -12.93 37.94
N THR A 1167 31.91 -11.63 37.85
CA THR A 1167 32.15 -10.83 36.63
C THR A 1167 33.36 -9.92 36.80
N VAL A 1168 34.43 -10.18 36.05
CA VAL A 1168 35.59 -9.29 35.93
C VAL A 1168 35.35 -8.26 34.81
N LEU A 1169 35.60 -6.99 35.11
CA LEU A 1169 35.61 -5.87 34.17
C LEU A 1169 37.05 -5.49 33.82
N THR A 1170 37.35 -5.54 32.53
CA THR A 1170 38.63 -5.12 31.94
C THR A 1170 38.53 -3.76 31.26
N ARG A 1171 39.65 -3.10 30.98
CA ARG A 1171 39.70 -1.87 30.17
C ARG A 1171 39.00 -2.02 28.81
N LEU A 1172 39.09 -3.18 28.17
CA LEU A 1172 38.35 -3.48 26.95
C LEU A 1172 36.82 -3.49 27.14
N ASP A 1173 36.32 -3.90 28.30
CA ASP A 1173 34.87 -3.83 28.58
C ASP A 1173 34.44 -2.35 28.66
N PHE A 1174 35.18 -1.49 29.36
CA PHE A 1174 34.94 -0.04 29.38
C PHE A 1174 35.01 0.60 27.99
N GLN A 1175 36.13 0.41 27.26
CA GLN A 1175 36.34 0.98 25.92
C GLN A 1175 35.31 0.51 24.88
N THR A 1176 34.58 -0.59 25.11
CA THR A 1176 33.58 -1.13 24.17
C THR A 1176 32.12 -0.91 24.59
N LEU A 1177 31.85 0.04 25.50
CA LEU A 1177 30.50 0.34 25.98
C LEU A 1177 29.88 1.65 25.45
N GLY A 1178 30.67 2.68 25.17
CA GLY A 1178 30.16 3.97 24.67
C GLY A 1178 31.19 5.09 24.75
N LEU A 1179 30.77 6.30 24.33
CA LEU A 1179 31.54 7.53 24.56
C LEU A 1179 31.51 7.90 26.06
N LEU A 1180 32.38 8.85 26.46
CA LEU A 1180 32.63 9.28 27.85
C LEU A 1180 31.38 9.54 28.71
N GLN A 1181 30.25 9.85 28.07
CA GLN A 1181 29.01 10.35 28.67
C GLN A 1181 27.87 9.31 28.67
N ASP A 1182 28.03 8.18 27.95
CA ASP A 1182 26.95 7.21 27.65
C ASP A 1182 27.03 5.91 28.49
N VAL A 1183 27.76 5.93 29.61
CA VAL A 1183 28.03 4.71 30.39
C VAL A 1183 26.74 4.15 31.01
N GLU A 1184 26.54 2.85 30.84
CA GLU A 1184 25.29 2.18 31.18
C GLU A 1184 25.07 2.06 32.69
N ALA A 1185 23.86 2.35 33.17
CA ALA A 1185 23.51 2.32 34.59
C ALA A 1185 23.79 0.96 35.29
N THR A 1186 23.80 -0.17 34.59
CA THR A 1186 24.22 -1.47 35.15
C THR A 1186 25.73 -1.62 35.30
N ILE A 1187 26.52 -1.04 34.38
CA ILE A 1187 27.98 -0.97 34.52
C ILE A 1187 28.37 0.08 35.55
N LEU A 1188 27.74 1.26 35.55
CA LEU A 1188 27.96 2.24 36.61
C LEU A 1188 27.50 1.72 37.99
N ASN A 1189 26.42 0.93 38.09
CA ASN A 1189 26.08 0.18 39.32
C ASN A 1189 27.20 -0.79 39.74
N ALA A 1190 27.82 -1.50 38.79
CA ALA A 1190 28.96 -2.37 39.10
C ALA A 1190 30.17 -1.57 39.58
N CYS A 1191 30.44 -0.40 38.98
CA CYS A 1191 31.48 0.53 39.45
C CYS A 1191 31.17 1.09 40.84
N LEU A 1192 29.91 1.42 41.14
CA LEU A 1192 29.46 1.84 42.47
C LEU A 1192 29.57 0.71 43.50
N SER A 1193 29.29 -0.55 43.11
CA SER A 1193 29.58 -1.72 43.95
C SER A 1193 31.07 -1.76 44.29
N VAL A 1194 31.95 -1.77 43.29
CA VAL A 1194 33.41 -1.82 43.56
C VAL A 1194 33.91 -0.61 44.34
N ILE A 1195 33.33 0.58 44.17
CA ILE A 1195 33.65 1.74 45.02
C ILE A 1195 33.20 1.50 46.47
N LYS A 1196 32.02 0.90 46.69
CA LYS A 1196 31.50 0.54 48.01
C LYS A 1196 32.28 -0.60 48.67
N ASP A 1197 32.67 -1.61 47.90
CA ASP A 1197 33.44 -2.78 48.34
C ASP A 1197 34.88 -2.35 48.71
N VAL A 1198 35.54 -1.52 47.88
CA VAL A 1198 36.86 -0.95 48.19
C VAL A 1198 36.81 0.01 49.38
N ALA A 1199 35.76 0.81 49.53
CA ALA A 1199 35.60 1.68 50.69
C ALA A 1199 35.34 0.88 51.99
N GLY A 1200 34.54 -0.19 51.93
CA GLY A 1200 34.32 -1.09 53.07
C GLY A 1200 35.61 -1.78 53.55
N LEU A 1201 36.49 -2.16 52.62
CA LEU A 1201 37.81 -2.69 52.94
C LEU A 1201 38.72 -1.65 53.62
N GLN A 1202 38.64 -0.37 53.22
CA GLN A 1202 39.39 0.72 53.86
C GLN A 1202 38.89 1.10 55.27
N VAL A 1203 37.66 0.72 55.65
CA VAL A 1203 37.18 0.87 57.04
C VAL A 1203 37.77 -0.22 57.94
N MET A 1204 37.87 -1.48 57.48
CA MET A 1204 38.51 -2.54 58.25
C MET A 1204 40.03 -2.33 58.41
N GLN A 1205 40.71 -1.73 57.41
CA GLN A 1205 42.11 -1.26 57.52
C GLN A 1205 42.29 0.04 58.33
N ARG A 1206 41.27 0.45 59.10
CA ARG A 1206 41.36 1.45 60.18
C ARG A 1206 40.70 0.99 61.48
N MET A 1207 40.36 -0.30 61.55
CA MET A 1207 39.98 -1.04 62.77
C MET A 1207 40.94 -2.22 63.03
N THR A 1208 42.11 -2.15 62.38
CA THR A 1208 43.37 -2.88 62.62
C THR A 1208 44.51 -1.88 62.50
#